data_AF-A0A925I621-F1
#
_entry.id   AF-A0A925I621-F1
#
_cell.length_a   1.000
_cell.length_b   1.000
_cell.length_c   1.000
_cell.angle_alpha   90.00
_cell.angle_beta   90.00
_cell.angle_gamma   90.00
#
_symmetry.space_group_name_H-M   'P 1'
#
loop_
_entity.id
_entity.type
_entity.pdbx_description
1 polymer ?
#
loop_
_entity_poly.entity_id
_entity_poly.type
_entity_poly.pdbx_seq_one_letter_code
_entity_poly.pdbx_strand_id
1 'polypeptide(L)'
;MKMRFCFLVGVLGMAATMGYSQQFEWAKHIGNNVQSQGYAIATDNSGNVYSTGFSTDSTFFDLPAALPNLTPSGSQFAYVTKNDSDGNYIWVKQFRGNGANFPLAMDVDNAGNVYTCGFFSDSTDFDPGPGIYKLGTAGSALNSYISKLDAAGNFVWAKKIGNGENYPFGITVDVAGNVFTTGYFQATADFDPGTGVFNLVSAGSDDIFILKLNAGGNFVWAKKMGSTGLDRGLSIAVDEMGSFFLGGRFRGTVDLDPGAGTTSYTAVLTSDDAFIAKFDTSGNFSWAKHITSPGDEYVNGVVADENGNCYLTGMYNDTIYFDAGGANVMKLTKGALDVFLAKFSPSGTLTWVKTFGGTQADNPYSIAYSQSGIYITGSFTDVVDFDPGPGVYSLTTNGALDPFIARFNPFGNLTWAVQLPGGSDGYGMSVAVDTFMNVYATGFFETTIDANPATGDTLNFFSKGGAGDQDIYLLRLSQDLCASLTAVIDSLNHVTCLGSGNAMVHATGGLDPYTYAWNTFPPSADSLATFVSGGIYQLTISDSNTCIKTLSLLINAPDTAAGFNLDASLVAEEFRPAHETGVWIDAFNHNCTATGGALILVLDTSKVTYNYSNPGPDWQTADTLLWNFASLNYDAIHLIPYINLITDTFANFGDTVCLKVLITPQIGDLDTLNNVKDFCFTVINGFDPNDKSVYPVGICGPRYVENDQRLTYTVRFQNTGNGNAINIHVLDSLDPDLDLGSLKVVAQSHPMITKVLPGNALDFRFDNIQLPDTNNNEPGSHGYVIYEIDPLPGAFDGTAVTNKANIYFDYNPAIITNTTLNTLVAALPADCNVTLDVAQHREWLLSIFPNPAKDFFTIENISANSIIKLYDFSGRLILTQKATATKQTISTNNLQNGIFLVEVIDETGERSFQRVIINK
;
A
#
# COMPACT_ATOMS: atom_id res chain seq x y z
N MET A 1 -35.10 -36.37 11.20
CA MET A 1 -34.43 -36.50 9.89
C MET A 1 -33.24 -35.55 9.92
N LYS A 2 -31.98 -36.02 9.78
CA LYS A 2 -30.80 -35.13 9.93
C LYS A 2 -30.68 -34.21 8.72
N MET A 3 -31.08 -32.94 8.85
CA MET A 3 -30.87 -31.94 7.81
C MET A 3 -29.47 -31.34 7.96
N ARG A 4 -28.49 -32.03 7.36
CA ARG A 4 -27.14 -31.46 7.17
C ARG A 4 -27.24 -30.34 6.12
N PHE A 5 -27.02 -29.10 6.51
CA PHE A 5 -26.57 -28.09 5.56
C PHE A 5 -25.09 -28.32 5.26
N CYS A 6 -24.82 -29.22 4.31
CA CYS A 6 -23.56 -29.16 3.57
C CYS A 6 -23.62 -27.92 2.68
N PHE A 7 -22.88 -26.86 3.01
CA PHE A 7 -22.47 -25.93 1.98
C PHE A 7 -21.45 -26.64 1.10
N LEU A 8 -21.90 -27.04 -0.09
CA LEU A 8 -21.02 -27.49 -1.16
C LEU A 8 -20.32 -26.22 -1.69
N VAL A 9 -19.14 -25.91 -1.16
CA VAL A 9 -18.31 -24.83 -1.72
C VAL A 9 -17.91 -25.24 -3.12
N GLY A 10 -18.56 -24.63 -4.11
CA GLY A 10 -18.16 -24.75 -5.50
C GLY A 10 -16.79 -24.11 -5.67
N VAL A 11 -15.82 -24.87 -6.19
CA VAL A 11 -14.50 -24.35 -6.55
C VAL A 11 -14.67 -23.45 -7.79
N LEU A 12 -15.02 -22.19 -7.55
CA LEU A 12 -14.64 -21.09 -8.42
C LEU A 12 -13.23 -20.67 -8.03
N GLY A 13 -12.29 -20.84 -8.95
CA GLY A 13 -10.93 -20.36 -8.76
C GLY A 13 -10.90 -18.85 -8.73
N MET A 14 -10.99 -18.26 -7.54
CA MET A 14 -10.47 -16.91 -7.32
C MET A 14 -8.94 -17.01 -7.40
N ALA A 15 -8.34 -16.23 -8.30
CA ALA A 15 -6.90 -16.03 -8.29
C ALA A 15 -6.54 -15.38 -6.95
N ALA A 16 -5.69 -16.05 -6.17
CA ALA A 16 -5.14 -15.46 -4.96
C ALA A 16 -4.18 -14.33 -5.37
N THR A 17 -4.65 -13.09 -5.32
CA THR A 17 -3.81 -11.91 -5.45
C THR A 17 -2.87 -11.88 -4.24
N MET A 18 -1.61 -12.27 -4.45
CA MET A 18 -0.55 -12.14 -3.44
C MET A 18 -0.17 -10.67 -3.29
N GLY A 19 -1.03 -9.93 -2.59
CA GLY A 19 -0.90 -8.49 -2.34
C GLY A 19 0.25 -8.18 -1.38
N TYR A 20 1.47 -8.10 -1.92
CA TYR A 20 2.49 -7.22 -1.36
C TYR A 20 2.11 -5.80 -1.75
N SER A 21 1.69 -4.98 -0.80
CA SER A 21 1.50 -3.55 -1.06
C SER A 21 2.89 -2.90 -1.16
N GLN A 22 3.25 -2.45 -2.34
CA GLN A 22 4.22 -1.37 -2.47
C GLN A 22 3.69 -0.12 -1.77
N GLN A 23 4.55 0.62 -1.08
CA GLN A 23 4.21 1.92 -0.51
C GLN A 23 5.21 2.95 -1.05
N PHE A 24 4.70 4.11 -1.44
CA PHE A 24 5.52 5.23 -1.84
C PHE A 24 6.12 5.88 -0.58
N GLU A 25 7.45 6.04 -0.55
CA GLU A 25 8.15 6.67 0.57
C GLU A 25 8.51 8.12 0.22
N TRP A 26 9.27 8.29 -0.87
CA TRP A 26 9.72 9.60 -1.34
C TRP A 26 10.10 9.55 -2.82
N ALA A 27 10.07 10.73 -3.45
CA ALA A 27 10.67 10.97 -4.75
C ALA A 27 11.36 12.33 -4.78
N LYS A 28 12.32 12.46 -5.69
CA LYS A 28 13.11 13.66 -5.94
C LYS A 28 13.03 14.05 -7.40
N HIS A 29 12.79 15.35 -7.62
CA HIS A 29 13.07 16.03 -8.88
C HIS A 29 14.50 16.57 -8.85
N ILE A 30 15.30 16.22 -9.85
CA ILE A 30 16.70 16.65 -10.00
C ILE A 30 16.81 17.28 -11.38
N GLY A 31 16.99 18.60 -11.44
CA GLY A 31 16.75 19.32 -12.69
C GLY A 31 16.45 20.81 -12.54
N ASN A 32 16.68 21.55 -13.62
CA ASN A 32 16.41 22.98 -13.75
C ASN A 32 16.06 23.33 -15.22
N ASN A 33 16.31 24.56 -15.68
CA ASN A 33 15.98 24.99 -17.03
C ASN A 33 16.92 24.43 -18.13
N VAL A 34 17.48 23.23 -17.95
CA VAL A 34 18.47 22.63 -18.85
C VAL A 34 18.38 21.10 -18.88
N GLN A 35 18.74 20.50 -20.02
CA GLN A 35 18.79 19.06 -20.21
C GLN A 35 19.65 18.33 -19.17
N SER A 36 19.00 17.41 -18.44
CA SER A 36 19.53 16.56 -17.39
C SER A 36 18.93 15.14 -17.53
N GLN A 37 19.75 14.09 -17.49
CA GLN A 37 19.29 12.69 -17.63
C GLN A 37 19.94 11.78 -16.58
N GLY A 38 19.13 10.97 -15.90
CA GLY A 38 19.58 9.89 -15.00
C GLY A 38 19.69 8.57 -15.74
N TYR A 39 20.78 7.84 -15.53
CA TYR A 39 21.12 6.63 -16.30
C TYR A 39 21.19 5.35 -15.47
N ALA A 40 21.84 5.37 -14.31
CA ALA A 40 22.01 4.18 -13.49
C ALA A 40 21.82 4.48 -12.00
N ILE A 41 21.39 3.45 -11.27
CA ILE A 41 21.18 3.45 -9.82
C ILE A 41 21.72 2.14 -9.21
N ALA A 42 22.28 2.23 -8.02
CA ALA A 42 22.79 1.09 -7.25
C ALA A 42 22.62 1.34 -5.74
N THR A 43 22.69 0.27 -4.96
CA THR A 43 22.52 0.28 -3.49
C THR A 43 23.74 -0.31 -2.80
N ASP A 44 23.98 0.02 -1.53
CA ASP A 44 24.89 -0.74 -0.67
C ASP A 44 24.14 -1.48 0.45
N ASN A 45 24.84 -2.42 1.10
CA ASN A 45 24.31 -3.23 2.21
C ASN A 45 23.94 -2.43 3.48
N SER A 46 24.09 -1.09 3.46
CA SER A 46 23.60 -0.20 4.52
C SER A 46 22.34 0.58 4.11
N GLY A 47 21.78 0.31 2.92
CA GLY A 47 20.60 1.01 2.39
C GLY A 47 20.90 2.40 1.81
N ASN A 48 22.18 2.74 1.55
CA ASN A 48 22.49 3.97 0.82
C ASN A 48 22.23 3.78 -0.67
N VAL A 49 21.79 4.85 -1.33
CA VAL A 49 21.40 4.86 -2.75
C VAL A 49 22.36 5.72 -3.55
N TYR A 50 22.96 5.15 -4.58
CA TYR A 50 23.89 5.79 -5.48
C TYR A 50 23.23 5.96 -6.84
N SER A 51 23.40 7.13 -7.47
CA SER A 51 22.89 7.37 -8.82
C SER A 51 23.86 8.16 -9.67
N THR A 52 23.79 7.98 -10.99
CA THR A 52 24.62 8.68 -11.96
C THR A 52 23.84 9.08 -13.20
N GLY A 53 24.29 10.15 -13.84
CA GLY A 53 23.65 10.76 -15.00
C GLY A 53 24.48 11.96 -15.49
N PHE A 54 23.95 12.74 -16.43
CA PHE A 54 24.57 14.00 -16.86
C PHE A 54 23.62 15.20 -16.72
N SER A 55 24.20 16.40 -16.69
CA SER A 55 23.48 17.66 -16.91
C SER A 55 24.33 18.64 -17.73
N THR A 56 23.68 19.65 -18.31
CA THR A 56 24.33 20.75 -19.04
C THR A 56 24.66 21.97 -18.16
N ASP A 57 24.13 22.06 -16.93
CA ASP A 57 24.47 23.12 -15.96
C ASP A 57 24.70 22.56 -14.54
N SER A 58 25.81 22.97 -13.93
CA SER A 58 26.15 22.77 -12.52
C SER A 58 25.04 23.10 -11.51
N THR A 59 24.09 23.98 -11.84
CA THR A 59 23.02 24.44 -10.94
C THR A 59 21.77 23.56 -10.91
N PHE A 60 21.80 22.36 -11.51
CA PHE A 60 20.64 21.46 -11.60
C PHE A 60 20.26 20.72 -10.30
N PHE A 61 21.18 20.62 -9.33
CA PHE A 61 20.86 20.12 -7.99
C PHE A 61 20.46 21.26 -7.05
N ASP A 62 19.32 21.10 -6.38
CA ASP A 62 18.99 21.85 -5.17
C ASP A 62 19.72 21.21 -3.96
N LEU A 63 20.97 21.62 -3.73
CA LEU A 63 21.82 21.08 -2.67
C LEU A 63 21.60 21.83 -1.34
N PRO A 64 21.47 21.11 -0.21
CA PRO A 64 21.55 21.74 1.11
C PRO A 64 22.86 22.54 1.26
N ALA A 65 22.78 23.73 1.88
CA ALA A 65 23.92 24.64 2.04
C ALA A 65 25.14 24.08 2.81
N ALA A 66 25.02 22.88 3.39
CA ALA A 66 26.12 22.14 4.02
C ALA A 66 26.97 21.33 3.02
N LEU A 67 26.47 21.09 1.80
CA LEU A 67 27.22 20.46 0.71
C LEU A 67 27.86 21.53 -0.20
N PRO A 68 29.06 21.29 -0.74
CA PRO A 68 29.71 22.23 -1.63
C PRO A 68 28.97 22.32 -2.96
N ASN A 69 28.69 23.55 -3.42
CA ASN A 69 28.13 23.79 -4.75
C ASN A 69 29.02 23.18 -5.84
N LEU A 70 28.39 22.59 -6.84
CA LEU A 70 29.08 22.16 -8.06
C LEU A 70 29.68 23.38 -8.78
N THR A 71 30.91 23.24 -9.27
CA THR A 71 31.55 24.30 -10.06
C THR A 71 31.08 24.24 -11.50
N PRO A 72 30.66 25.36 -12.12
CA PRO A 72 30.28 25.40 -13.54
C PRO A 72 31.32 24.75 -14.46
N SER A 73 30.83 23.91 -15.36
CA SER A 73 31.59 23.36 -16.48
C SER A 73 30.98 23.83 -17.79
N GLY A 74 31.77 23.93 -18.86
CA GLY A 74 31.33 24.55 -20.12
C GLY A 74 30.52 23.66 -21.05
N SER A 75 30.14 22.45 -20.63
CA SER A 75 29.52 21.41 -21.46
C SER A 75 28.77 20.38 -20.60
N GLN A 76 28.17 19.37 -21.24
CA GLN A 76 27.54 18.21 -20.57
C GLN A 76 28.55 17.50 -19.65
N PHE A 77 28.26 17.43 -18.36
CA PHE A 77 29.12 16.77 -17.37
C PHE A 77 28.39 15.66 -16.63
N ALA A 78 29.14 14.61 -16.28
CA ALA A 78 28.64 13.49 -15.51
C ALA A 78 28.65 13.80 -14.00
N TYR A 79 27.63 13.32 -13.29
CA TYR A 79 27.55 13.37 -11.83
C TYR A 79 27.48 11.96 -11.22
N VAL A 80 27.86 11.86 -9.94
CA VAL A 80 27.57 10.70 -9.08
C VAL A 80 27.03 11.22 -7.75
N THR A 81 25.92 10.66 -7.26
CA THR A 81 25.37 10.97 -5.93
C THR A 81 25.48 9.78 -4.98
N LYS A 82 25.49 10.06 -3.68
CA LYS A 82 25.14 9.12 -2.63
C LYS A 82 24.07 9.76 -1.74
N ASN A 83 23.01 9.01 -1.49
CA ASN A 83 21.88 9.38 -0.65
C ASN A 83 21.77 8.35 0.49
N ASP A 84 21.24 8.74 1.65
CA ASP A 84 20.78 7.76 2.64
C ASP A 84 19.45 7.12 2.18
N SER A 85 18.93 6.17 2.96
CA SER A 85 17.67 5.48 2.68
C SER A 85 16.48 6.45 2.58
N ASP A 86 16.53 7.57 3.29
CA ASP A 86 15.46 8.57 3.38
C ASP A 86 15.62 9.63 2.28
N GLY A 87 16.58 9.41 1.38
CA GLY A 87 16.86 10.21 0.21
C GLY A 87 17.76 11.41 0.50
N ASN A 88 18.23 11.69 1.72
CA ASN A 88 19.07 12.86 1.97
C ASN A 88 20.43 12.72 1.28
N TYR A 89 20.91 13.78 0.63
CA TYR A 89 22.23 13.75 0.00
C TYR A 89 23.34 13.64 1.06
N ILE A 90 24.08 12.54 1.04
CA ILE A 90 25.32 12.37 1.81
C ILE A 90 26.46 13.08 1.07
N TRP A 91 26.55 12.89 -0.25
CA TRP A 91 27.44 13.66 -1.11
C TRP A 91 26.96 13.68 -2.57
N VAL A 92 27.43 14.68 -3.32
CA VAL A 92 27.31 14.77 -4.77
C VAL A 92 28.69 15.09 -5.34
N LYS A 93 29.06 14.44 -6.45
CA LYS A 93 30.36 14.52 -7.12
C LYS A 93 30.15 14.74 -8.61
N GLN A 94 31.11 15.38 -9.27
CA GLN A 94 31.07 15.66 -10.70
C GLN A 94 32.42 15.42 -11.38
N PHE A 95 32.38 14.93 -12.62
CA PHE A 95 33.54 14.78 -13.49
C PHE A 95 33.59 15.96 -14.47
N ARG A 96 34.63 16.78 -14.40
CA ARG A 96 34.64 18.15 -14.94
C ARG A 96 35.37 18.21 -16.28
N GLY A 97 34.64 18.48 -17.36
CA GLY A 97 35.19 18.53 -18.72
C GLY A 97 34.80 19.78 -19.49
N ASN A 98 35.48 19.99 -20.63
CA ASN A 98 35.00 20.91 -21.67
C ASN A 98 34.26 20.17 -22.80
N GLY A 99 34.42 18.85 -22.85
CA GLY A 99 33.68 17.95 -23.73
C GLY A 99 32.47 17.34 -23.03
N ALA A 100 31.65 16.62 -23.78
CA ALA A 100 30.50 15.92 -23.21
C ALA A 100 30.94 14.68 -22.42
N ASN A 101 30.27 14.38 -21.31
CA ASN A 101 30.53 13.21 -20.48
C ASN A 101 29.21 12.53 -20.06
N PHE A 102 29.05 11.28 -20.48
CA PHE A 102 27.86 10.47 -20.26
C PHE A 102 28.23 9.22 -19.45
N PRO A 103 27.76 9.08 -18.19
CA PRO A 103 27.81 7.81 -17.48
C PRO A 103 26.67 6.92 -17.97
N LEU A 104 26.96 5.67 -18.30
CA LEU A 104 25.97 4.72 -18.82
C LEU A 104 25.55 3.68 -17.78
N ALA A 105 26.50 3.20 -16.98
CA ALA A 105 26.25 2.18 -15.96
C ALA A 105 27.12 2.41 -14.72
N MET A 106 26.66 1.87 -13.60
CA MET A 106 27.36 1.89 -12.32
C MET A 106 27.17 0.58 -11.55
N ASP A 107 28.12 0.28 -10.67
CA ASP A 107 28.00 -0.80 -9.67
C ASP A 107 28.71 -0.37 -8.38
N VAL A 108 28.40 -1.01 -7.25
CA VAL A 108 28.89 -0.65 -5.92
C VAL A 108 29.38 -1.91 -5.18
N ASP A 109 30.62 -1.90 -4.68
CA ASP A 109 31.12 -3.05 -3.91
C ASP A 109 30.65 -3.06 -2.45
N ASN A 110 30.84 -4.19 -1.77
CA ASN A 110 30.48 -4.38 -0.36
C ASN A 110 31.14 -3.40 0.64
N ALA A 111 32.16 -2.63 0.21
CA ALA A 111 32.77 -1.56 1.02
C ALA A 111 32.21 -0.17 0.69
N GLY A 112 31.20 -0.08 -0.20
CA GLY A 112 30.58 1.16 -0.66
C GLY A 112 31.41 1.93 -1.70
N ASN A 113 32.44 1.32 -2.30
CA ASN A 113 33.15 2.00 -3.39
C ASN A 113 32.28 1.97 -4.65
N VAL A 114 32.22 3.09 -5.37
CA VAL A 114 31.37 3.27 -6.54
C VAL A 114 32.20 3.16 -7.80
N TYR A 115 31.75 2.33 -8.72
CA TYR A 115 32.34 2.13 -10.04
C TYR A 115 31.40 2.67 -11.09
N THR A 116 31.91 3.42 -12.06
CA THR A 116 31.11 3.92 -13.19
C THR A 116 31.83 3.70 -14.51
N CYS A 117 31.07 3.41 -15.56
CA CYS A 117 31.57 3.44 -16.94
C CYS A 117 30.69 4.31 -17.83
N GLY A 118 31.27 4.77 -18.92
CA GLY A 118 30.60 5.62 -19.88
C GLY A 118 31.56 6.14 -20.94
N PHE A 119 31.20 7.25 -21.57
CA PHE A 119 32.02 7.87 -22.60
C PHE A 119 32.18 9.38 -22.39
N PHE A 120 33.30 9.93 -22.86
CA PHE A 120 33.65 11.33 -22.74
C PHE A 120 34.41 11.86 -23.98
N SER A 121 34.16 13.12 -24.36
CA SER A 121 35.00 13.85 -25.33
C SER A 121 36.00 14.78 -24.64
N ASP A 122 36.95 15.30 -25.43
CA ASP A 122 37.97 16.26 -24.99
C ASP A 122 38.78 15.79 -23.77
N SER A 123 39.27 16.75 -22.97
CA SER A 123 39.94 16.47 -21.70
C SER A 123 38.96 16.66 -20.54
N THR A 124 38.80 15.60 -19.74
CA THR A 124 37.86 15.55 -18.62
C THR A 124 38.59 15.11 -17.35
N ASP A 125 38.33 15.85 -16.27
CA ASP A 125 38.87 15.62 -14.93
C ASP A 125 37.96 14.66 -14.15
N PHE A 126 38.51 13.53 -13.75
CA PHE A 126 37.80 12.47 -13.02
C PHE A 126 38.05 12.51 -11.51
N ASP A 127 38.87 13.45 -11.01
CA ASP A 127 38.94 13.72 -9.57
C ASP A 127 37.83 14.74 -9.19
N PRO A 128 36.77 14.34 -8.46
CA PRO A 128 35.72 15.26 -8.07
C PRO A 128 36.15 16.18 -6.91
N GLY A 129 37.31 15.95 -6.30
CA GLY A 129 37.86 16.69 -5.17
C GLY A 129 38.64 17.96 -5.55
N PRO A 130 39.69 18.30 -4.79
CA PRO A 130 40.59 19.43 -5.07
C PRO A 130 41.82 19.05 -5.92
N GLY A 131 42.04 17.76 -6.17
CA GLY A 131 43.08 17.30 -7.09
C GLY A 131 42.66 17.46 -8.55
N ILE A 132 43.50 16.98 -9.47
CA ILE A 132 43.27 16.99 -10.91
C ILE A 132 43.77 15.66 -11.47
N TYR A 133 42.87 14.86 -12.03
CA TYR A 133 43.20 13.63 -12.76
C TYR A 133 42.47 13.62 -14.11
N LYS A 134 43.17 14.10 -15.14
CA LYS A 134 42.58 14.26 -16.48
C LYS A 134 42.82 13.05 -17.36
N LEU A 135 41.75 12.59 -17.99
CA LEU A 135 41.79 11.70 -19.16
C LEU A 135 41.50 12.51 -20.43
N GLY A 136 41.94 11.98 -21.57
CA GLY A 136 41.77 12.59 -22.90
C GLY A 136 42.57 13.88 -23.12
N THR A 137 42.38 14.48 -24.29
CA THR A 137 43.11 15.67 -24.77
C THR A 137 42.13 16.62 -25.45
N ALA A 138 42.35 17.94 -25.35
CA ALA A 138 41.47 18.90 -26.01
C ALA A 138 41.34 18.61 -27.53
N GLY A 139 40.11 18.57 -28.04
CA GLY A 139 39.78 18.19 -29.41
C GLY A 139 39.71 16.69 -29.69
N SER A 140 39.80 15.80 -28.69
CA SER A 140 39.60 14.36 -28.93
C SER A 140 38.13 14.00 -29.09
N ALA A 141 37.86 13.10 -30.05
CA ALA A 141 36.59 12.40 -30.22
C ALA A 141 36.18 11.63 -28.95
N LEU A 142 34.98 11.03 -28.96
CA LEU A 142 34.46 10.23 -27.85
C LEU A 142 35.41 9.06 -27.50
N ASN A 143 35.65 8.86 -26.20
CA ASN A 143 36.46 7.78 -25.63
C ASN A 143 35.69 7.12 -24.50
N SER A 144 35.88 5.82 -24.25
CA SER A 144 35.35 5.17 -23.06
C SER A 144 36.14 5.52 -21.80
N TYR A 145 35.46 5.51 -20.65
CA TYR A 145 36.11 5.50 -19.34
C TYR A 145 35.55 4.42 -18.42
N ILE A 146 36.37 4.03 -17.45
CA ILE A 146 35.95 3.36 -16.21
C ILE A 146 36.55 4.16 -15.05
N SER A 147 35.77 4.47 -14.01
CA SER A 147 36.23 5.18 -12.82
C SER A 147 35.85 4.45 -11.53
N LYS A 148 36.62 4.70 -10.46
CA LYS A 148 36.35 4.26 -9.10
C LYS A 148 36.44 5.42 -8.11
N LEU A 149 35.40 5.59 -7.32
CA LEU A 149 35.36 6.45 -6.13
C LEU A 149 35.27 5.60 -4.86
N ASP A 150 35.75 6.11 -3.73
CA ASP A 150 35.53 5.47 -2.42
C ASP A 150 34.12 5.77 -1.87
N ALA A 151 33.76 5.17 -0.73
CA ALA A 151 32.44 5.36 -0.08
C ALA A 151 32.15 6.80 0.39
N ALA A 152 33.16 7.66 0.47
CA ALA A 152 33.04 9.11 0.74
C ALA A 152 33.08 9.95 -0.57
N GLY A 153 33.10 9.28 -1.73
CA GLY A 153 33.15 9.88 -3.05
C GLY A 153 34.49 10.56 -3.35
N ASN A 154 35.59 10.12 -2.75
CA ASN A 154 36.94 10.57 -3.12
C ASN A 154 37.46 9.77 -4.32
N PHE A 155 38.32 10.39 -5.13
CA PHE A 155 38.96 9.74 -6.25
C PHE A 155 39.86 8.57 -5.82
N VAL A 156 39.72 7.41 -6.48
CA VAL A 156 40.63 6.27 -6.31
C VAL A 156 41.44 6.02 -7.58
N TRP A 157 40.75 5.84 -8.73
CA TRP A 157 41.38 5.78 -10.04
C TRP A 157 40.36 6.05 -11.16
N ALA A 158 40.84 6.47 -12.34
CA ALA A 158 40.08 6.45 -13.58
C ALA A 158 40.97 5.99 -14.74
N LYS A 159 40.36 5.31 -15.71
CA LYS A 159 41.03 4.64 -16.83
C LYS A 159 40.28 4.97 -18.12
N LYS A 160 41.02 5.40 -19.15
CA LYS A 160 40.50 5.42 -20.53
C LYS A 160 40.62 4.00 -21.08
N ILE A 161 39.55 3.49 -21.70
CA ILE A 161 39.55 2.22 -22.43
C ILE A 161 39.44 2.53 -23.93
N GLY A 162 40.11 1.75 -24.76
CA GLY A 162 40.08 1.91 -26.20
C GLY A 162 40.86 3.13 -26.70
N ASN A 163 40.89 3.26 -28.03
CA ASN A 163 41.60 4.32 -28.75
C ASN A 163 40.68 5.09 -29.73
N GLY A 164 39.36 4.84 -29.69
CA GLY A 164 38.34 5.43 -30.56
C GLY A 164 36.92 5.14 -30.07
N GLU A 165 35.95 5.06 -30.98
CA GLU A 165 34.54 4.82 -30.69
C GLU A 165 34.29 3.44 -30.07
N ASN A 166 34.22 3.43 -28.75
CA ASN A 166 34.01 2.26 -27.89
C ASN A 166 32.96 2.70 -26.85
N TYR A 167 31.93 1.88 -26.63
CA TYR A 167 30.77 2.27 -25.81
C TYR A 167 30.50 1.20 -24.75
N PRO A 168 30.89 1.42 -23.47
CA PRO A 168 30.65 0.48 -22.38
C PRO A 168 29.23 0.64 -21.84
N PHE A 169 28.35 -0.32 -22.13
CA PHE A 169 26.95 -0.30 -21.69
C PHE A 169 26.73 -0.96 -20.32
N GLY A 170 27.61 -1.87 -19.89
CA GLY A 170 27.46 -2.57 -18.62
C GLY A 170 28.78 -2.67 -17.84
N ILE A 171 28.70 -2.51 -16.53
CA ILE A 171 29.79 -2.70 -15.57
C ILE A 171 29.27 -3.53 -14.40
N THR A 172 30.11 -4.41 -13.86
CA THR A 172 29.84 -5.07 -12.57
C THR A 172 31.13 -5.37 -11.81
N VAL A 173 31.07 -5.53 -10.49
CA VAL A 173 32.21 -5.79 -9.61
C VAL A 173 32.03 -7.08 -8.79
N ASP A 174 33.05 -7.96 -8.79
CA ASP A 174 33.02 -9.17 -7.96
C ASP A 174 33.38 -8.91 -6.49
N VAL A 175 33.14 -9.90 -5.62
CA VAL A 175 33.45 -9.83 -4.18
C VAL A 175 34.92 -9.59 -3.84
N ALA A 176 35.84 -9.76 -4.80
CA ALA A 176 37.27 -9.44 -4.66
C ALA A 176 37.62 -8.05 -5.23
N GLY A 177 36.63 -7.28 -5.69
CA GLY A 177 36.78 -5.96 -6.27
C GLY A 177 37.26 -5.96 -7.72
N ASN A 178 37.26 -7.09 -8.44
CA ASN A 178 37.59 -7.09 -9.86
C ASN A 178 36.41 -6.52 -10.66
N VAL A 179 36.72 -5.64 -11.60
CA VAL A 179 35.73 -4.94 -12.42
C VAL A 179 35.61 -5.64 -13.76
N PHE A 180 34.39 -5.96 -14.14
CA PHE A 180 34.04 -6.50 -15.45
C PHE A 180 33.26 -5.43 -16.21
N THR A 181 33.56 -5.24 -17.50
CA THR A 181 32.88 -4.24 -18.33
C THR A 181 32.61 -4.82 -19.71
N THR A 182 31.42 -4.54 -20.23
CA THR A 182 30.97 -4.96 -21.57
C THR A 182 30.46 -3.78 -22.38
N GLY A 183 30.40 -3.96 -23.69
CA GLY A 183 29.92 -2.96 -24.63
C GLY A 183 30.12 -3.40 -26.07
N TYR A 184 30.35 -2.43 -26.95
CA TYR A 184 30.89 -2.67 -28.28
C TYR A 184 32.08 -1.77 -28.62
N PHE A 185 32.88 -2.21 -29.58
CA PHE A 185 33.99 -1.46 -30.17
C PHE A 185 34.03 -1.65 -31.69
N GLN A 186 34.68 -0.71 -32.36
CA GLN A 186 34.87 -0.73 -33.81
C GLN A 186 36.36 -0.81 -34.17
N ALA A 187 36.67 -1.29 -35.37
CA ALA A 187 38.03 -1.39 -35.92
C ALA A 187 39.04 -2.08 -34.98
N THR A 188 40.16 -1.45 -34.62
CA THR A 188 41.18 -2.01 -33.70
C THR A 188 41.30 -1.12 -32.47
N ALA A 189 40.97 -1.67 -31.30
CA ALA A 189 40.97 -0.94 -30.04
C ALA A 189 41.87 -1.59 -28.98
N ASP A 190 42.57 -0.76 -28.21
CA ASP A 190 43.47 -1.18 -27.14
C ASP A 190 42.72 -1.26 -25.80
N PHE A 191 42.71 -2.45 -25.19
CA PHE A 191 42.00 -2.73 -23.95
C PHE A 191 42.90 -2.80 -22.71
N ASP A 192 44.20 -2.55 -22.82
CA ASP A 192 45.08 -2.35 -21.66
C ASP A 192 45.14 -0.85 -21.30
N PRO A 193 44.48 -0.40 -20.20
CA PRO A 193 44.54 1.01 -19.77
C PRO A 193 45.84 1.38 -19.02
N GLY A 194 46.84 0.50 -19.02
CA GLY A 194 48.16 0.71 -18.45
C GLY A 194 49.15 1.29 -19.46
N THR A 195 50.39 0.79 -19.41
CA THR A 195 51.46 1.11 -20.37
C THR A 195 51.74 -0.04 -21.34
N GLY A 196 51.01 -1.14 -21.23
CA GLY A 196 51.02 -2.21 -22.22
C GLY A 196 50.15 -1.87 -23.42
N VAL A 197 49.94 -2.85 -24.28
CA VAL A 197 49.03 -2.77 -25.44
C VAL A 197 48.38 -4.13 -25.59
N PHE A 198 47.06 -4.18 -25.52
CA PHE A 198 46.25 -5.38 -25.77
C PHE A 198 45.15 -5.05 -26.77
N ASN A 199 45.48 -5.17 -28.06
CA ASN A 199 44.55 -4.86 -29.14
C ASN A 199 43.54 -5.99 -29.38
N LEU A 200 42.26 -5.66 -29.38
CA LEU A 200 41.20 -6.44 -30.02
C LEU A 200 40.86 -5.83 -31.39
N VAL A 201 40.44 -6.68 -32.32
CA VAL A 201 40.10 -6.28 -33.70
C VAL A 201 38.67 -6.75 -34.02
N SER A 202 37.78 -5.81 -34.34
CA SER A 202 36.41 -6.09 -34.76
C SER A 202 36.40 -6.91 -36.04
N ALA A 203 35.48 -7.88 -36.14
CA ALA A 203 35.28 -8.68 -37.35
C ALA A 203 34.31 -8.00 -38.34
N GLY A 204 33.58 -6.97 -37.90
CA GLY A 204 32.55 -6.28 -38.66
C GLY A 204 32.51 -4.77 -38.38
N SER A 205 31.30 -4.25 -38.15
CA SER A 205 31.10 -2.88 -37.68
C SER A 205 31.36 -2.81 -36.18
N ASP A 206 30.42 -3.36 -35.42
CA ASP A 206 30.42 -3.34 -33.95
C ASP A 206 30.67 -4.77 -33.47
N ASP A 207 31.75 -4.99 -32.73
CA ASP A 207 32.03 -6.26 -32.05
C ASP A 207 31.85 -6.08 -30.54
N ILE A 208 31.39 -7.13 -29.86
CA ILE A 208 31.26 -7.20 -28.41
C ILE A 208 32.65 -7.29 -27.79
N PHE A 209 32.90 -6.53 -26.72
CA PHE A 209 34.07 -6.75 -25.85
C PHE A 209 33.67 -7.18 -24.44
N ILE A 210 34.55 -7.92 -23.77
CA ILE A 210 34.52 -8.14 -22.32
C ILE A 210 35.90 -7.77 -21.79
N LEU A 211 35.96 -6.82 -20.86
CA LEU A 211 37.19 -6.39 -20.18
C LEU A 211 37.13 -6.79 -18.70
N LYS A 212 38.21 -7.38 -18.17
CA LYS A 212 38.42 -7.57 -16.73
C LYS A 212 39.60 -6.74 -16.25
N LEU A 213 39.36 -5.90 -15.24
CA LEU A 213 40.37 -5.19 -14.45
C LEU A 213 40.39 -5.71 -13.02
N ASN A 214 41.52 -5.60 -12.32
CA ASN A 214 41.57 -5.86 -10.88
C ASN A 214 41.11 -4.65 -10.05
N ALA A 215 40.97 -4.81 -8.74
CA ALA A 215 40.52 -3.75 -7.82
C ALA A 215 41.35 -2.43 -7.85
N GLY A 216 42.60 -2.50 -8.34
CA GLY A 216 43.47 -1.34 -8.58
C GLY A 216 43.34 -0.71 -9.96
N GLY A 217 42.37 -1.15 -10.79
CA GLY A 217 42.17 -0.68 -12.15
C GLY A 217 43.25 -1.12 -13.13
N ASN A 218 43.97 -2.21 -12.85
CA ASN A 218 45.00 -2.76 -13.74
C ASN A 218 44.43 -3.85 -14.63
N PHE A 219 44.92 -3.94 -15.87
CA PHE A 219 44.52 -4.95 -16.84
C PHE A 219 44.71 -6.39 -16.32
N VAL A 220 43.73 -7.26 -16.57
CA VAL A 220 43.82 -8.70 -16.31
C VAL A 220 43.68 -9.48 -17.61
N TRP A 221 42.58 -9.26 -18.35
CA TRP A 221 42.38 -9.75 -19.71
C TRP A 221 41.28 -8.95 -20.41
N ALA A 222 41.26 -9.01 -21.74
CA ALA A 222 40.09 -8.64 -22.55
C ALA A 222 39.80 -9.73 -23.60
N LYS A 223 38.54 -9.85 -23.98
CA LYS A 223 38.04 -10.83 -24.96
C LYS A 223 37.05 -10.14 -25.90
N LYS A 224 36.89 -10.68 -27.12
CA LYS A 224 35.85 -10.24 -28.06
C LYS A 224 34.92 -11.37 -28.47
N MET A 225 33.71 -11.02 -28.87
CA MET A 225 32.78 -11.87 -29.64
C MET A 225 32.14 -11.00 -30.72
N GLY A 226 31.84 -11.56 -31.88
CA GLY A 226 31.33 -10.76 -32.99
C GLY A 226 31.31 -11.50 -34.31
N SER A 227 30.66 -10.87 -35.28
CA SER A 227 30.39 -11.33 -36.62
C SER A 227 30.88 -10.27 -37.63
N THR A 228 30.34 -10.23 -38.84
CA THR A 228 30.56 -9.11 -39.76
C THR A 228 29.54 -7.97 -39.58
N GLY A 229 28.56 -8.13 -38.69
CA GLY A 229 27.41 -7.23 -38.53
C GLY A 229 27.53 -6.22 -37.39
N LEU A 230 26.46 -6.13 -36.60
CA LEU A 230 26.31 -5.26 -35.43
C LEU A 230 26.10 -6.12 -34.19
N ASP A 231 27.14 -6.28 -33.39
CA ASP A 231 27.15 -7.16 -32.22
C ASP A 231 27.49 -6.33 -30.98
N ARG A 232 26.58 -6.30 -29.99
CA ARG A 232 26.67 -5.40 -28.84
C ARG A 232 26.34 -6.13 -27.55
N GLY A 233 27.27 -6.12 -26.59
CA GLY A 233 26.99 -6.47 -25.21
C GLY A 233 26.30 -5.29 -24.53
N LEU A 234 25.13 -5.53 -23.94
CA LEU A 234 24.28 -4.48 -23.35
C LEU A 234 24.27 -4.56 -21.82
N SER A 235 24.34 -5.76 -21.24
CA SER A 235 24.30 -5.96 -19.78
C SER A 235 25.23 -7.09 -19.34
N ILE A 236 25.87 -6.92 -18.20
CA ILE A 236 26.77 -7.89 -17.57
C ILE A 236 26.48 -7.96 -16.06
N ALA A 237 26.42 -9.17 -15.51
CA ALA A 237 26.20 -9.40 -14.08
C ALA A 237 27.07 -10.56 -13.58
N VAL A 238 27.53 -10.48 -12.33
CA VAL A 238 28.35 -11.50 -11.67
C VAL A 238 27.54 -12.20 -10.57
N ASP A 239 27.70 -13.51 -10.40
CA ASP A 239 27.16 -14.27 -9.27
C ASP A 239 28.12 -14.25 -8.06
N GLU A 240 27.64 -14.63 -6.87
CA GLU A 240 28.48 -14.64 -5.65
C GLU A 240 29.71 -15.57 -5.74
N MET A 241 29.69 -16.54 -6.65
CA MET A 241 30.82 -17.43 -6.93
C MET A 241 31.84 -16.80 -7.90
N GLY A 242 31.55 -15.61 -8.44
CA GLY A 242 32.38 -14.87 -9.40
C GLY A 242 32.25 -15.33 -10.85
N SER A 243 31.30 -16.21 -11.18
CA SER A 243 30.93 -16.50 -12.57
C SER A 243 30.10 -15.33 -13.08
N PHE A 244 30.15 -15.03 -14.39
CA PHE A 244 29.41 -13.89 -14.93
C PHE A 244 28.60 -14.23 -16.17
N PHE A 245 27.57 -13.43 -16.37
CA PHE A 245 26.59 -13.55 -17.43
C PHE A 245 26.63 -12.29 -18.30
N LEU A 246 26.50 -12.46 -19.60
CA LEU A 246 26.51 -11.40 -20.58
C LEU A 246 25.27 -11.49 -21.47
N GLY A 247 24.47 -10.42 -21.49
CA GLY A 247 23.33 -10.24 -22.38
C GLY A 247 23.60 -9.19 -23.45
N GLY A 248 23.00 -9.35 -24.63
CA GLY A 248 23.10 -8.38 -25.71
C GLY A 248 22.36 -8.81 -26.97
N ARG A 249 22.81 -8.28 -28.11
CA ARG A 249 22.29 -8.57 -29.46
C ARG A 249 23.41 -8.80 -30.48
N PHE A 250 23.12 -9.48 -31.58
CA PHE A 250 24.06 -9.79 -32.67
C PHE A 250 23.36 -9.83 -34.04
N ARG A 251 24.10 -9.60 -35.13
CA ARG A 251 23.55 -9.62 -36.51
C ARG A 251 24.39 -10.43 -37.48
N GLY A 252 23.82 -11.54 -37.95
CA GLY A 252 24.49 -12.49 -38.83
C GLY A 252 24.97 -13.70 -38.05
N THR A 253 26.10 -14.31 -38.44
CA THR A 253 26.63 -15.47 -37.71
C THR A 253 27.71 -15.06 -36.73
N VAL A 254 27.40 -15.14 -35.43
CA VAL A 254 28.30 -14.83 -34.32
C VAL A 254 28.85 -16.11 -33.71
N ASP A 255 30.07 -16.08 -33.17
CA ASP A 255 30.57 -17.09 -32.23
C ASP A 255 30.56 -16.50 -30.81
N LEU A 256 29.87 -17.17 -29.89
CA LEU A 256 29.76 -16.77 -28.49
C LEU A 256 30.74 -17.50 -27.56
N ASP A 257 31.64 -18.32 -28.10
CA ASP A 257 32.83 -18.80 -27.38
C ASP A 257 34.06 -17.94 -27.76
N PRO A 258 34.52 -17.01 -26.89
CA PRO A 258 35.73 -16.21 -27.13
C PRO A 258 37.04 -17.00 -26.88
N GLY A 259 36.95 -18.31 -26.66
CA GLY A 259 38.07 -19.23 -26.45
C GLY A 259 38.56 -19.88 -27.75
N ALA A 260 38.81 -21.19 -27.67
CA ALA A 260 39.26 -22.01 -28.80
C ALA A 260 38.21 -23.03 -29.26
N GLY A 261 37.02 -23.05 -28.63
CA GLY A 261 35.86 -23.78 -29.12
C GLY A 261 35.11 -22.96 -30.17
N THR A 262 33.88 -23.37 -30.45
CA THR A 262 32.99 -22.68 -31.39
C THR A 262 31.56 -22.93 -30.95
N THR A 263 30.86 -21.87 -30.55
CA THR A 263 29.42 -21.89 -30.25
C THR A 263 28.74 -20.84 -31.13
N SER A 264 28.53 -21.21 -32.40
CA SER A 264 27.97 -20.30 -33.39
C SER A 264 26.45 -20.28 -33.39
N TYR A 265 25.89 -19.06 -33.49
CA TYR A 265 24.47 -18.81 -33.75
C TYR A 265 24.32 -17.86 -34.93
N THR A 266 23.22 -17.97 -35.67
CA THR A 266 22.95 -17.19 -36.88
C THR A 266 21.63 -16.46 -36.73
N ALA A 267 21.68 -15.13 -36.78
CA ALA A 267 20.51 -14.27 -36.71
C ALA A 267 19.57 -14.48 -37.89
N VAL A 268 18.28 -14.25 -37.69
CA VAL A 268 17.26 -14.44 -38.71
C VAL A 268 17.24 -13.24 -39.67
N LEU A 269 17.22 -13.51 -40.97
CA LEU A 269 17.14 -12.48 -42.03
C LEU A 269 18.22 -11.37 -41.92
N THR A 270 17.83 -10.18 -41.48
CA THR A 270 18.69 -8.98 -41.34
C THR A 270 18.44 -8.21 -40.05
N SER A 271 17.65 -8.76 -39.13
CA SER A 271 17.39 -8.21 -37.81
C SER A 271 18.54 -8.51 -36.84
N ASP A 272 18.46 -7.91 -35.66
CA ASP A 272 19.34 -8.24 -34.54
C ASP A 272 18.70 -9.33 -33.68
N ASP A 273 19.35 -10.48 -33.52
CA ASP A 273 18.93 -11.54 -32.59
C ASP A 273 19.56 -11.29 -31.22
N ALA A 274 18.89 -11.71 -30.14
CA ALA A 274 19.41 -11.57 -28.78
C ALA A 274 20.21 -12.80 -28.32
N PHE A 275 21.08 -12.59 -27.33
CA PHE A 275 21.82 -13.68 -26.70
C PHE A 275 21.99 -13.53 -25.18
N ILE A 276 22.24 -14.66 -24.53
CA ILE A 276 22.73 -14.76 -23.15
C ILE A 276 23.88 -15.78 -23.11
N ALA A 277 25.03 -15.39 -22.52
CA ALA A 277 26.20 -16.25 -22.37
C ALA A 277 26.70 -16.25 -20.91
N LYS A 278 27.15 -17.42 -20.43
CA LYS A 278 27.77 -17.61 -19.10
C LYS A 278 29.26 -17.94 -19.23
N PHE A 279 30.04 -17.35 -18.34
CA PHE A 279 31.49 -17.54 -18.22
C PHE A 279 31.89 -17.85 -16.77
N ASP A 280 33.00 -18.56 -16.60
CA ASP A 280 33.60 -18.81 -15.28
C ASP A 280 34.37 -17.58 -14.74
N THR A 281 34.89 -17.69 -13.51
CA THR A 281 35.69 -16.64 -12.82
C THR A 281 36.94 -16.19 -13.58
N SER A 282 37.46 -17.03 -14.47
CA SER A 282 38.61 -16.79 -15.32
C SER A 282 38.21 -16.28 -16.72
N GLY A 283 36.91 -16.13 -16.98
CA GLY A 283 36.34 -15.73 -18.26
C GLY A 283 36.27 -16.84 -19.29
N ASN A 284 36.45 -18.11 -18.93
CA ASN A 284 36.27 -19.22 -19.87
C ASN A 284 34.79 -19.42 -20.16
N PHE A 285 34.48 -19.74 -21.41
CA PHE A 285 33.12 -20.02 -21.85
C PHE A 285 32.53 -21.23 -21.11
N SER A 286 31.28 -21.10 -20.65
CA SER A 286 30.52 -22.21 -20.05
C SER A 286 29.36 -22.65 -20.93
N TRP A 287 28.50 -21.71 -21.33
CA TRP A 287 27.40 -21.94 -22.28
C TRP A 287 26.89 -20.62 -22.85
N ALA A 288 26.22 -20.66 -23.99
CA ALA A 288 25.41 -19.57 -24.52
C ALA A 288 24.05 -20.08 -25.01
N LYS A 289 23.12 -19.16 -25.23
CA LYS A 289 21.79 -19.36 -25.83
C LYS A 289 21.50 -18.15 -26.72
N HIS A 290 20.86 -18.38 -27.87
CA HIS A 290 20.23 -17.31 -28.64
C HIS A 290 18.74 -17.23 -28.31
N ILE A 291 18.18 -16.05 -28.50
CA ILE A 291 16.76 -15.72 -28.35
C ILE A 291 16.41 -14.97 -29.65
N THR A 292 15.49 -15.51 -30.43
CA THR A 292 15.30 -15.14 -31.85
C THR A 292 13.84 -14.98 -32.21
N SER A 293 13.52 -14.13 -33.17
CA SER A 293 12.24 -14.05 -33.88
C SER A 293 12.49 -13.69 -35.36
N PRO A 294 11.44 -13.51 -36.19
CA PRO A 294 11.57 -12.89 -37.51
C PRO A 294 11.92 -11.38 -37.50
N GLY A 295 11.87 -10.71 -36.34
CA GLY A 295 12.18 -9.30 -36.10
C GLY A 295 13.39 -9.10 -35.19
N ASP A 296 13.47 -7.95 -34.50
CA ASP A 296 14.63 -7.59 -33.65
C ASP A 296 14.41 -7.93 -32.16
N GLU A 297 15.41 -8.58 -31.54
CA GLU A 297 15.47 -8.91 -30.12
C GLU A 297 16.67 -8.29 -29.41
N TYR A 298 16.49 -8.01 -28.12
CA TYR A 298 17.51 -7.41 -27.27
C TYR A 298 17.44 -8.01 -25.88
N VAL A 299 18.55 -8.45 -25.28
CA VAL A 299 18.65 -8.58 -23.82
C VAL A 299 19.24 -7.29 -23.27
N ASN A 300 18.38 -6.45 -22.69
CA ASN A 300 18.76 -5.13 -22.16
C ASN A 300 19.28 -5.21 -20.72
N GLY A 301 18.84 -6.19 -19.93
CA GLY A 301 19.24 -6.36 -18.54
C GLY A 301 19.41 -7.82 -18.13
N VAL A 302 20.45 -8.11 -17.34
CA VAL A 302 20.74 -9.42 -16.75
C VAL A 302 21.10 -9.24 -15.27
N VAL A 303 20.61 -10.12 -14.40
CA VAL A 303 21.04 -10.27 -13.00
C VAL A 303 21.14 -11.75 -12.62
N ALA A 304 21.88 -12.07 -11.57
CA ALA A 304 22.03 -13.43 -11.04
C ALA A 304 21.52 -13.53 -9.59
N ASP A 305 21.07 -14.73 -9.18
CA ASP A 305 20.85 -15.05 -7.77
C ASP A 305 22.06 -15.78 -7.15
N GLU A 306 22.04 -15.94 -5.83
CA GLU A 306 23.09 -16.57 -5.02
C GLU A 306 23.32 -18.04 -5.39
N ASN A 307 22.33 -18.67 -6.04
CA ASN A 307 22.42 -20.04 -6.55
C ASN A 307 23.00 -20.10 -7.98
N GLY A 308 23.33 -18.95 -8.59
CA GLY A 308 23.87 -18.84 -9.94
C GLY A 308 22.85 -19.10 -11.04
N ASN A 309 21.54 -18.97 -10.78
CA ASN A 309 20.56 -18.78 -11.86
C ASN A 309 20.70 -17.35 -12.40
N CYS A 310 20.40 -17.13 -13.68
CA CYS A 310 20.26 -15.77 -14.20
C CYS A 310 18.82 -15.45 -14.60
N TYR A 311 18.44 -14.20 -14.36
CA TYR A 311 17.19 -13.59 -14.77
C TYR A 311 17.55 -12.49 -15.75
N LEU A 312 16.77 -12.36 -16.82
CA LEU A 312 17.07 -11.40 -17.86
C LEU A 312 15.81 -10.86 -18.49
N THR A 313 15.83 -9.56 -18.78
CA THR A 313 14.75 -8.84 -19.45
C THR A 313 15.24 -8.21 -20.74
N GLY A 314 14.30 -7.99 -21.64
CA GLY A 314 14.58 -7.63 -23.01
C GLY A 314 13.31 -7.41 -23.80
N MET A 315 13.46 -6.94 -25.03
CA MET A 315 12.36 -6.70 -25.95
C MET A 315 12.45 -7.58 -27.19
N TYR A 316 11.31 -7.86 -27.80
CA TYR A 316 11.17 -8.71 -28.99
C TYR A 316 10.06 -8.22 -29.90
N ASN A 317 10.16 -8.51 -31.19
CA ASN A 317 9.08 -8.31 -32.18
C ASN A 317 8.51 -9.68 -32.62
N ASP A 318 7.35 -9.70 -33.29
CA ASP A 318 6.75 -10.89 -33.91
C ASP A 318 6.69 -12.13 -32.96
N THR A 319 7.31 -13.25 -33.33
CA THR A 319 7.16 -14.54 -32.64
C THR A 319 8.52 -14.95 -32.07
N ILE A 320 8.74 -14.70 -30.79
CA ILE A 320 10.00 -15.05 -30.12
C ILE A 320 10.10 -16.55 -29.80
N TYR A 321 11.28 -17.09 -30.03
CA TYR A 321 11.72 -18.46 -29.77
C TYR A 321 12.90 -18.42 -28.80
N PHE A 322 12.77 -19.15 -27.69
CA PHE A 322 13.87 -19.40 -26.77
C PHE A 322 14.46 -20.78 -27.06
N ASP A 323 15.73 -20.84 -27.49
CA ASP A 323 16.43 -22.11 -27.77
C ASP A 323 16.72 -22.89 -26.49
N ALA A 324 15.75 -23.72 -26.09
CA ALA A 324 15.80 -24.54 -24.89
C ALA A 324 16.27 -25.98 -25.14
N GLY A 325 16.82 -26.30 -26.32
CA GLY A 325 17.27 -27.65 -26.66
C GLY A 325 16.16 -28.71 -26.79
N GLY A 326 14.90 -28.26 -26.89
CA GLY A 326 13.71 -29.09 -27.05
C GLY A 326 12.43 -28.29 -26.83
N ALA A 327 11.41 -28.53 -27.66
CA ALA A 327 10.07 -27.89 -27.61
C ALA A 327 10.10 -26.37 -27.31
N ASN A 328 10.52 -25.57 -28.30
CA ASN A 328 10.60 -24.11 -28.22
C ASN A 328 9.36 -23.49 -27.55
N VAL A 329 9.58 -22.68 -26.51
CA VAL A 329 8.51 -21.83 -25.97
C VAL A 329 8.32 -20.66 -26.92
N MET A 330 7.23 -20.70 -27.70
CA MET A 330 6.84 -19.63 -28.61
C MET A 330 5.95 -18.63 -27.87
N LYS A 331 6.25 -17.33 -28.04
CA LYS A 331 5.38 -16.23 -27.62
C LYS A 331 5.22 -15.28 -28.80
N LEU A 332 4.00 -14.83 -29.05
CA LEU A 332 3.70 -13.82 -30.06
C LEU A 332 3.65 -12.44 -29.37
N THR A 333 4.03 -11.38 -30.06
CA THR A 333 3.74 -10.01 -29.59
C THR A 333 2.24 -9.74 -29.61
N LYS A 334 1.79 -8.88 -28.70
CA LYS A 334 0.47 -8.24 -28.72
C LYS A 334 0.45 -7.09 -29.74
N GLY A 335 1.63 -6.57 -30.13
CA GLY A 335 1.78 -5.47 -31.07
C GLY A 335 3.18 -5.35 -31.68
N ALA A 336 3.86 -4.22 -31.40
CA ALA A 336 5.21 -3.94 -31.88
C ALA A 336 6.27 -4.62 -30.97
N LEU A 337 7.24 -3.87 -30.44
CA LEU A 337 8.23 -4.43 -29.50
C LEU A 337 7.56 -4.67 -28.14
N ASP A 338 7.54 -5.90 -27.63
CA ASP A 338 7.02 -6.25 -26.31
C ASP A 338 8.12 -6.67 -25.34
N VAL A 339 7.83 -6.65 -24.04
CA VAL A 339 8.75 -7.06 -22.97
C VAL A 339 8.72 -8.58 -22.78
N PHE A 340 9.91 -9.18 -22.61
CA PHE A 340 10.08 -10.50 -22.01
C PHE A 340 10.87 -10.47 -20.70
N LEU A 341 10.59 -11.47 -19.85
CA LEU A 341 11.36 -11.83 -18.66
C LEU A 341 11.59 -13.34 -18.66
N ALA A 342 12.84 -13.78 -18.57
CA ALA A 342 13.21 -15.20 -18.59
C ALA A 342 14.13 -15.56 -17.43
N LYS A 343 14.02 -16.81 -16.94
CA LYS A 343 14.94 -17.41 -15.97
C LYS A 343 15.68 -18.60 -16.58
N PHE A 344 17.00 -18.61 -16.49
CA PHE A 344 17.85 -19.77 -16.81
C PHE A 344 18.53 -20.30 -15.54
N SER A 345 18.60 -21.62 -15.44
CA SER A 345 19.36 -22.33 -14.41
C SER A 345 20.88 -22.17 -14.59
N PRO A 346 21.72 -22.53 -13.60
CA PRO A 346 23.17 -22.37 -13.69
C PRO A 346 23.81 -23.14 -14.85
N SER A 347 23.15 -24.22 -15.32
CA SER A 347 23.53 -25.04 -16.48
C SER A 347 22.98 -24.54 -17.82
N GLY A 348 22.30 -23.40 -17.86
CA GLY A 348 21.76 -22.81 -19.09
C GLY A 348 20.46 -23.44 -19.58
N THR A 349 19.74 -24.19 -18.74
CA THR A 349 18.40 -24.68 -19.06
C THR A 349 17.37 -23.59 -18.72
N LEU A 350 16.57 -23.19 -19.70
CA LEU A 350 15.42 -22.29 -19.49
C LEU A 350 14.46 -22.92 -18.49
N THR A 351 14.15 -22.20 -17.41
CA THR A 351 13.23 -22.66 -16.35
C THR A 351 11.82 -22.16 -16.60
N TRP A 352 11.68 -20.89 -16.98
CA TRP A 352 10.42 -20.28 -17.39
C TRP A 352 10.69 -19.01 -18.20
N VAL A 353 9.69 -18.60 -19.00
CA VAL A 353 9.67 -17.30 -19.69
C VAL A 353 8.26 -16.71 -19.63
N LYS A 354 8.22 -15.38 -19.52
CA LYS A 354 7.05 -14.54 -19.33
C LYS A 354 7.14 -13.37 -20.31
N THR A 355 6.02 -12.93 -20.84
CA THR A 355 5.94 -11.81 -21.79
C THR A 355 4.74 -10.95 -21.45
N PHE A 356 4.89 -9.63 -21.60
CA PHE A 356 3.86 -8.64 -21.38
C PHE A 356 4.11 -7.43 -22.31
N GLY A 357 3.05 -6.68 -22.61
CA GLY A 357 3.09 -5.64 -23.64
C GLY A 357 1.69 -5.25 -24.13
N GLY A 358 1.67 -4.34 -25.09
CA GLY A 358 0.48 -3.72 -25.67
C GLY A 358 0.42 -3.85 -27.19
N THR A 359 -0.19 -2.86 -27.85
CA THR A 359 -0.21 -2.75 -29.33
C THR A 359 0.99 -1.99 -29.87
N GLN A 360 1.62 -1.18 -29.03
CA GLN A 360 2.71 -0.27 -29.36
C GLN A 360 4.06 -0.84 -28.89
N ALA A 361 5.09 -0.01 -28.68
CA ALA A 361 6.44 -0.45 -28.34
C ALA A 361 6.74 -0.23 -26.86
N ASP A 362 7.00 -1.32 -26.14
CA ASP A 362 7.23 -1.38 -24.70
C ASP A 362 8.67 -1.85 -24.43
N ASN A 363 9.44 -0.98 -23.80
CA ASN A 363 10.90 -1.03 -23.78
C ASN A 363 11.40 -1.22 -22.34
N PRO A 364 11.95 -2.40 -21.96
CA PRO A 364 12.55 -2.62 -20.66
C PRO A 364 14.02 -2.18 -20.70
N TYR A 365 14.48 -1.38 -19.73
CA TYR A 365 15.86 -0.88 -19.70
C TYR A 365 16.71 -1.51 -18.60
N SER A 366 16.11 -1.93 -17.48
CA SER A 366 16.86 -2.45 -16.33
C SER A 366 16.08 -3.49 -15.53
N ILE A 367 16.83 -4.39 -14.88
CA ILE A 367 16.33 -5.47 -14.03
C ILE A 367 17.15 -5.54 -12.74
N ALA A 368 16.48 -5.79 -11.61
CA ALA A 368 17.10 -6.05 -10.32
C ALA A 368 16.51 -7.33 -9.68
N TYR A 369 17.26 -7.95 -8.77
CA TYR A 369 16.87 -9.16 -8.06
C TYR A 369 17.03 -8.98 -6.55
N SER A 370 16.05 -9.47 -5.78
CA SER A 370 16.22 -9.83 -4.37
C SER A 370 15.55 -11.18 -4.11
N GLN A 371 15.84 -11.82 -2.97
CA GLN A 371 15.19 -13.07 -2.57
C GLN A 371 13.65 -12.97 -2.55
N SER A 372 13.10 -11.76 -2.38
CA SER A 372 11.66 -11.51 -2.41
C SER A 372 11.06 -11.41 -3.82
N GLY A 373 11.84 -11.15 -4.87
CA GLY A 373 11.33 -10.97 -6.22
C GLY A 373 12.29 -10.35 -7.22
N ILE A 374 11.77 -10.17 -8.44
CA ILE A 374 12.46 -9.62 -9.61
C ILE A 374 11.79 -8.30 -9.95
N TYR A 375 12.56 -7.25 -10.21
CA TYR A 375 12.07 -5.90 -10.47
C TYR A 375 12.52 -5.48 -11.87
N ILE A 376 11.63 -4.91 -12.67
CA ILE A 376 11.93 -4.39 -14.01
C ILE A 376 11.49 -2.92 -14.05
N THR A 377 12.30 -2.07 -14.67
CA THR A 377 11.87 -0.74 -15.10
C THR A 377 12.14 -0.55 -16.60
N GLY A 378 11.34 0.31 -17.19
CA GLY A 378 11.27 0.55 -18.63
C GLY A 378 10.28 1.66 -18.92
N SER A 379 9.86 1.78 -20.18
CA SER A 379 8.76 2.63 -20.60
C SER A 379 7.79 1.90 -21.53
N PHE A 380 6.55 2.35 -21.58
CA PHE A 380 5.47 1.76 -22.38
C PHE A 380 4.62 2.84 -23.06
N THR A 381 3.86 2.45 -24.09
CA THR A 381 2.97 3.35 -24.84
C THR A 381 1.55 2.76 -24.97
N ASP A 382 0.54 3.62 -24.95
CA ASP A 382 -0.89 3.25 -25.04
C ASP A 382 -1.33 2.40 -23.83
N VAL A 383 -1.92 1.22 -24.03
CA VAL A 383 -2.40 0.31 -22.97
C VAL A 383 -1.57 -0.97 -22.95
N VAL A 384 -0.99 -1.28 -21.79
CA VAL A 384 -0.21 -2.50 -21.56
C VAL A 384 -0.83 -3.31 -20.43
N ASP A 385 -1.04 -4.59 -20.71
CA ASP A 385 -1.38 -5.59 -19.70
C ASP A 385 -0.09 -6.26 -19.19
N PHE A 386 0.26 -5.96 -17.95
CA PHE A 386 1.49 -6.36 -17.25
C PHE A 386 1.41 -7.75 -16.61
N ASP A 387 0.24 -8.40 -16.55
CA ASP A 387 0.15 -9.78 -16.03
C ASP A 387 0.54 -10.78 -17.14
N PRO A 388 1.65 -11.53 -17.00
CA PRO A 388 2.04 -12.56 -17.98
C PRO A 388 1.27 -13.89 -17.77
N GLY A 389 0.30 -13.90 -16.85
CA GLY A 389 -0.59 -15.01 -16.52
C GLY A 389 -1.94 -14.98 -17.25
N PRO A 390 -2.98 -15.62 -16.68
CA PRO A 390 -4.34 -15.59 -17.20
C PRO A 390 -5.22 -14.47 -16.61
N GLY A 391 -4.68 -13.64 -15.70
CA GLY A 391 -5.33 -12.44 -15.21
C GLY A 391 -5.17 -11.28 -16.18
N VAL A 392 -5.54 -10.09 -15.73
CA VAL A 392 -5.34 -8.83 -16.46
C VAL A 392 -4.91 -7.77 -15.44
N TYR A 393 -3.80 -7.11 -15.69
CA TYR A 393 -3.35 -5.95 -14.93
C TYR A 393 -2.92 -4.85 -15.91
N SER A 394 -3.90 -4.06 -16.36
CA SER A 394 -3.67 -3.03 -17.38
C SER A 394 -3.27 -1.70 -16.76
N LEU A 395 -2.19 -1.13 -17.29
CA LEU A 395 -1.76 0.25 -17.11
C LEU A 395 -1.94 0.99 -18.45
N THR A 396 -2.17 2.31 -18.39
CA THR A 396 -2.49 3.13 -19.56
C THR A 396 -1.71 4.43 -19.49
N THR A 397 -0.95 4.72 -20.53
CA THR A 397 -0.15 5.95 -20.59
C THR A 397 -0.98 7.21 -20.50
N ASN A 398 -0.45 8.19 -19.78
CA ASN A 398 -0.79 9.60 -19.94
C ASN A 398 0.26 10.23 -20.88
N GLY A 399 -0.15 11.10 -21.79
CA GLY A 399 0.76 11.59 -22.83
C GLY A 399 1.13 10.52 -23.87
N ALA A 400 2.43 10.32 -24.13
CA ALA A 400 2.93 9.51 -25.25
C ALA A 400 3.76 8.28 -24.85
N LEU A 401 4.50 8.37 -23.75
CA LEU A 401 5.39 7.31 -23.27
C LEU A 401 5.58 7.50 -21.75
N ASP A 402 5.10 6.55 -20.95
CA ASP A 402 5.28 6.59 -19.49
C ASP A 402 6.31 5.55 -19.03
N PRO A 403 7.13 5.85 -18.01
CA PRO A 403 7.96 4.88 -17.36
C PRO A 403 7.16 3.99 -16.40
N PHE A 404 7.60 2.75 -16.23
CA PHE A 404 6.99 1.79 -15.30
C PHE A 404 8.01 1.18 -14.33
N ILE A 405 7.51 0.66 -13.23
CA ILE A 405 8.22 -0.26 -12.34
C ILE A 405 7.31 -1.45 -12.09
N ALA A 406 7.77 -2.66 -12.40
CA ALA A 406 7.00 -3.89 -12.24
C ALA A 406 7.79 -4.91 -11.41
N ARG A 407 7.11 -5.58 -10.47
CA ARG A 407 7.68 -6.63 -9.61
C ARG A 407 7.02 -7.97 -9.88
N PHE A 408 7.85 -8.98 -10.08
CA PHE A 408 7.47 -10.37 -10.27
C PHE A 408 8.02 -11.23 -9.13
N ASN A 409 7.31 -12.31 -8.78
CA ASN A 409 7.84 -13.30 -7.84
C ASN A 409 8.93 -14.17 -8.53
N PRO A 410 9.68 -15.02 -7.79
CA PRO A 410 10.72 -15.90 -8.38
C PRO A 410 10.23 -16.93 -9.43
N PHE A 411 8.92 -17.07 -9.62
CA PHE A 411 8.27 -17.88 -10.67
C PHE A 411 7.81 -17.07 -11.89
N GLY A 412 8.09 -15.75 -11.91
CA GLY A 412 7.75 -14.83 -12.99
C GLY A 412 6.26 -14.46 -13.04
N ASN A 413 5.51 -14.61 -11.95
CA ASN A 413 4.14 -14.08 -11.89
C ASN A 413 4.17 -12.64 -11.38
N LEU A 414 3.36 -11.76 -11.96
CA LEU A 414 3.25 -10.37 -11.49
C LEU A 414 2.79 -10.33 -10.03
N THR A 415 3.36 -9.42 -9.25
CA THR A 415 2.93 -9.11 -7.87
C THR A 415 2.33 -7.70 -7.79
N TRP A 416 2.96 -6.72 -8.44
CA TRP A 416 2.44 -5.38 -8.67
C TRP A 416 3.17 -4.73 -9.85
N ALA A 417 2.53 -3.73 -10.48
CA ALA A 417 3.20 -2.78 -11.37
C ALA A 417 2.63 -1.37 -11.15
N VAL A 418 3.49 -0.36 -11.31
CA VAL A 418 3.13 1.06 -11.24
C VAL A 418 3.68 1.80 -12.46
N GLN A 419 2.88 2.69 -13.04
CA GLN A 419 3.28 3.69 -14.05
C GLN A 419 3.56 5.02 -13.34
N LEU A 420 4.51 5.83 -13.79
CA LEU A 420 4.69 7.21 -13.30
C LEU A 420 4.18 8.18 -14.39
N PRO A 421 2.88 8.56 -14.40
CA PRO A 421 2.27 9.14 -15.59
C PRO A 421 2.71 10.59 -15.87
N GLY A 422 2.96 10.92 -17.13
CA GLY A 422 3.39 12.25 -17.57
C GLY A 422 2.44 12.94 -18.55
N GLY A 423 2.76 14.19 -18.90
CA GLY A 423 2.15 14.94 -20.00
C GLY A 423 2.90 14.81 -21.34
N SER A 424 4.03 14.10 -21.33
CA SER A 424 4.98 13.90 -22.42
C SER A 424 5.80 12.64 -22.14
N ASP A 425 6.81 12.36 -22.96
CA ASP A 425 7.73 11.24 -22.76
C ASP A 425 8.42 11.23 -21.39
N GLY A 426 8.46 10.05 -20.78
CA GLY A 426 9.22 9.69 -19.59
C GLY A 426 9.88 8.30 -19.70
N TYR A 427 11.07 8.18 -19.12
CA TYR A 427 11.99 7.06 -19.34
C TYR A 427 12.35 6.36 -18.02
N GLY A 428 12.17 5.04 -17.96
CA GLY A 428 12.50 4.20 -16.79
C GLY A 428 13.86 3.55 -16.91
N MET A 429 14.94 4.28 -16.61
CA MET A 429 16.29 3.90 -17.04
C MET A 429 16.94 2.82 -16.17
N SER A 430 16.79 2.88 -14.85
CA SER A 430 17.48 1.95 -13.95
C SER A 430 16.71 1.69 -12.66
N VAL A 431 16.73 0.43 -12.19
CA VAL A 431 16.12 -0.02 -10.93
C VAL A 431 17.16 -0.76 -10.09
N ALA A 432 17.14 -0.52 -8.78
CA ALA A 432 17.92 -1.25 -7.78
C ALA A 432 17.02 -1.64 -6.60
N VAL A 433 17.46 -2.63 -5.83
CA VAL A 433 16.81 -3.06 -4.60
C VAL A 433 17.85 -3.18 -3.49
N ASP A 434 17.54 -2.74 -2.28
CA ASP A 434 18.43 -2.91 -1.12
C ASP A 434 18.12 -4.21 -0.35
N THR A 435 18.85 -4.42 0.75
CA THR A 435 18.72 -5.59 1.62
C THR A 435 17.46 -5.62 2.50
N PHE A 436 16.55 -4.62 2.44
CA PHE A 436 15.54 -4.38 3.47
C PHE A 436 14.03 -4.56 3.13
N MET A 437 13.48 -4.66 1.91
CA MET A 437 14.01 -4.63 0.55
C MET A 437 13.30 -3.52 -0.22
N ASN A 438 13.80 -2.30 -0.09
CA ASN A 438 13.28 -1.10 -0.75
C ASN A 438 13.67 -1.10 -2.22
N VAL A 439 12.74 -0.69 -3.08
CA VAL A 439 12.94 -0.53 -4.52
C VAL A 439 13.27 0.92 -4.81
N TYR A 440 14.35 1.15 -5.54
CA TYR A 440 14.76 2.47 -5.99
C TYR A 440 14.80 2.51 -7.51
N ALA A 441 14.31 3.59 -8.11
CA ALA A 441 14.31 3.77 -9.56
C ALA A 441 14.74 5.17 -9.95
N THR A 442 15.38 5.30 -11.12
CA THR A 442 15.75 6.59 -11.70
C THR A 442 15.55 6.61 -13.21
N GLY A 443 15.36 7.80 -13.75
CA GLY A 443 15.19 8.07 -15.17
C GLY A 443 14.93 9.54 -15.42
N PHE A 444 14.33 9.89 -16.55
CA PHE A 444 14.13 11.29 -16.95
C PHE A 444 12.79 11.52 -17.68
N PHE A 445 12.34 12.77 -17.75
CA PHE A 445 11.03 13.17 -18.30
C PHE A 445 11.09 14.60 -18.88
N GLU A 446 10.24 14.91 -19.87
CA GLU A 446 10.30 16.18 -20.62
C GLU A 446 9.39 17.32 -20.15
N THR A 447 8.23 17.05 -19.57
CA THR A 447 7.29 18.11 -19.16
C THR A 447 6.77 17.92 -17.75
N THR A 448 6.24 16.73 -17.47
CA THR A 448 5.65 16.37 -16.18
C THR A 448 5.77 14.88 -15.95
N ILE A 449 5.86 14.49 -14.68
CA ILE A 449 5.77 13.11 -14.23
C ILE A 449 5.12 13.09 -12.84
N ASP A 450 4.12 12.25 -12.63
CA ASP A 450 3.60 11.96 -11.30
C ASP A 450 4.45 10.86 -10.67
N ALA A 451 5.27 11.25 -9.68
CA ALA A 451 6.16 10.33 -9.00
C ALA A 451 5.47 9.52 -7.89
N ASN A 452 4.19 9.78 -7.57
CA ASN A 452 3.38 9.06 -6.58
C ASN A 452 1.99 8.65 -7.14
N PRO A 453 1.96 7.81 -8.20
CA PRO A 453 0.71 7.36 -8.84
C PRO A 453 -0.20 6.52 -7.91
N ALA A 454 0.37 5.92 -6.87
CA ALA A 454 -0.21 4.74 -6.21
C ALA A 454 -1.24 5.07 -5.11
N THR A 455 -1.31 6.32 -4.66
CA THR A 455 -2.14 6.74 -3.50
C THR A 455 -3.35 7.60 -3.89
N GLY A 456 -3.44 8.04 -5.15
CA GLY A 456 -4.38 9.08 -5.58
C GLY A 456 -3.93 10.51 -5.26
N ASP A 457 -2.89 10.68 -4.42
CA ASP A 457 -2.23 11.96 -4.17
C ASP A 457 -1.12 12.21 -5.21
N THR A 458 -1.47 12.87 -6.31
CA THR A 458 -0.51 13.13 -7.41
C THR A 458 0.69 13.96 -6.96
N LEU A 459 1.90 13.40 -7.02
CA LEU A 459 3.16 14.11 -6.81
C LEU A 459 3.75 14.53 -8.16
N ASN A 460 3.12 15.54 -8.77
CA ASN A 460 3.55 16.06 -10.06
C ASN A 460 4.87 16.83 -9.94
N PHE A 461 5.93 16.30 -10.52
CA PHE A 461 7.10 17.08 -10.89
C PHE A 461 6.88 17.71 -12.27
N PHE A 462 7.43 18.90 -12.46
CA PHE A 462 7.37 19.66 -13.71
C PHE A 462 8.81 19.89 -14.15
N SER A 463 9.11 19.60 -15.43
CA SER A 463 10.37 20.02 -16.03
C SER A 463 10.46 21.54 -15.92
N LYS A 464 11.57 22.05 -15.40
CA LYS A 464 11.75 23.50 -15.19
C LYS A 464 12.18 24.21 -16.47
N GLY A 465 12.66 23.46 -17.46
CA GLY A 465 12.89 23.95 -18.81
C GLY A 465 11.62 24.04 -19.65
N GLY A 466 11.78 24.42 -20.91
CA GLY A 466 10.69 24.47 -21.87
C GLY A 466 10.32 23.08 -22.41
N ALA A 467 9.39 23.04 -23.37
CA ALA A 467 9.10 21.80 -24.09
C ALA A 467 10.37 21.28 -24.81
N GLY A 468 10.82 20.08 -24.43
CA GLY A 468 12.05 19.43 -24.91
C GLY A 468 13.23 19.48 -23.94
N ASP A 469 13.14 20.18 -22.81
CA ASP A 469 14.13 20.10 -21.74
C ASP A 469 13.79 18.91 -20.81
N GLN A 470 14.78 18.05 -20.58
CA GLN A 470 14.62 16.83 -19.79
C GLN A 470 15.13 17.03 -18.37
N ASP A 471 14.35 16.60 -17.39
CA ASP A 471 14.70 16.59 -15.97
C ASP A 471 14.67 15.15 -15.41
N ILE A 472 15.35 14.93 -14.28
CA ILE A 472 15.59 13.61 -13.70
C ILE A 472 14.62 13.34 -12.55
N TYR A 473 14.15 12.10 -12.42
CA TYR A 473 13.52 11.62 -11.21
C TYR A 473 14.35 10.52 -10.52
N LEU A 474 14.24 10.47 -9.20
CA LEU A 474 14.79 9.42 -8.34
C LEU A 474 13.74 9.13 -7.26
N LEU A 475 13.33 7.88 -7.07
CA LEU A 475 12.29 7.52 -6.10
C LEU A 475 12.63 6.29 -5.27
N ARG A 476 11.91 6.13 -4.14
CA ARG A 476 11.91 4.95 -3.28
C ARG A 476 10.47 4.44 -3.09
N LEU A 477 10.30 3.14 -3.29
CA LEU A 477 9.12 2.38 -2.86
C LEU A 477 9.56 1.38 -1.77
N SER A 478 8.92 1.40 -0.61
CA SER A 478 9.06 0.31 0.37
C SER A 478 8.14 -0.86 -0.01
N GLN A 479 8.32 -2.00 0.67
CA GLN A 479 7.51 -3.20 0.49
C GLN A 479 7.00 -3.66 1.86
N ASP A 480 5.68 -3.66 2.08
CA ASP A 480 5.14 -4.32 3.27
C ASP A 480 5.13 -5.84 3.04
N LEU A 481 6.17 -6.51 3.55
CA LEU A 481 6.28 -7.97 3.49
C LEU A 481 5.23 -8.69 4.36
N CYS A 482 4.73 -8.05 5.41
CA CYS A 482 3.82 -8.65 6.38
C CYS A 482 2.33 -8.40 6.10
N ALA A 483 2.00 -7.46 5.21
CA ALA A 483 0.64 -7.22 4.73
C ALA A 483 -0.05 -8.48 4.19
N SER A 484 0.70 -9.34 3.50
CA SER A 484 0.14 -10.49 2.80
C SER A 484 -0.15 -11.71 3.70
N LEU A 485 0.45 -11.83 4.89
CA LEU A 485 0.21 -12.96 5.79
C LEU A 485 -1.20 -12.90 6.38
N THR A 486 -1.97 -13.98 6.27
CA THR A 486 -3.35 -14.08 6.77
C THR A 486 -3.63 -15.46 7.41
N ALA A 487 -4.69 -15.53 8.21
CA ALA A 487 -5.14 -16.75 8.90
C ALA A 487 -6.58 -17.08 8.47
N VAL A 488 -6.83 -18.33 8.08
CA VAL A 488 -8.12 -18.79 7.52
C VAL A 488 -8.66 -19.96 8.34
N ILE A 489 -9.87 -19.84 8.88
CA ILE A 489 -10.52 -20.89 9.69
C ILE A 489 -11.18 -21.91 8.77
N ASP A 490 -10.70 -23.16 8.79
CA ASP A 490 -11.28 -24.28 8.04
C ASP A 490 -12.47 -24.93 8.75
N SER A 491 -12.41 -25.01 10.09
CA SER A 491 -13.50 -25.55 10.90
C SER A 491 -13.43 -25.09 12.36
N LEU A 492 -14.60 -25.03 13.00
CA LEU A 492 -14.78 -24.67 14.40
C LEU A 492 -15.89 -25.53 15.02
N ASN A 493 -15.55 -26.31 16.05
CA ASN A 493 -16.46 -27.21 16.76
C ASN A 493 -16.39 -26.93 18.27
N HIS A 494 -17.54 -26.72 18.90
CA HIS A 494 -17.66 -26.49 20.34
C HIS A 494 -17.57 -27.78 21.17
N VAL A 495 -17.41 -27.65 22.49
CA VAL A 495 -17.40 -28.77 23.44
C VAL A 495 -18.83 -29.28 23.63
N THR A 496 -19.01 -30.59 23.74
CA THR A 496 -20.31 -31.25 23.94
C THR A 496 -20.34 -31.97 25.29
N CYS A 497 -21.51 -32.44 25.72
CA CYS A 497 -21.67 -33.14 27.01
C CYS A 497 -20.81 -34.39 27.18
N LEU A 498 -20.35 -34.99 26.07
CA LEU A 498 -19.58 -36.23 26.05
C LEU A 498 -18.29 -36.11 25.22
N GLY A 499 -17.88 -34.91 24.77
CA GLY A 499 -16.78 -34.75 23.83
C GLY A 499 -16.13 -33.36 23.81
N SER A 500 -14.86 -33.34 23.39
CA SER A 500 -14.05 -32.12 23.23
C SER A 500 -14.37 -31.36 21.94
N GLY A 501 -14.27 -30.03 21.99
CA GLY A 501 -14.27 -29.16 20.79
C GLY A 501 -12.94 -29.22 20.03
N ASN A 502 -12.91 -28.61 18.85
CA ASN A 502 -11.69 -28.45 18.04
C ASN A 502 -11.80 -27.29 17.04
N ALA A 503 -10.66 -26.77 16.57
CA ALA A 503 -10.59 -25.79 15.50
C ALA A 503 -9.39 -26.07 14.59
N MET A 504 -9.55 -25.88 13.28
CA MET A 504 -8.49 -26.01 12.28
C MET A 504 -8.34 -24.68 11.55
N VAL A 505 -7.11 -24.18 11.46
CA VAL A 505 -6.77 -22.88 10.86
C VAL A 505 -5.49 -23.00 10.04
N HIS A 506 -5.52 -22.65 8.75
CA HIS A 506 -4.31 -22.55 7.92
C HIS A 506 -3.89 -21.10 7.70
N ALA A 507 -2.65 -20.93 7.21
CA ALA A 507 -2.08 -19.63 6.86
C ALA A 507 -2.00 -19.48 5.34
N THR A 508 -2.19 -18.26 4.84
CA THR A 508 -1.96 -17.94 3.42
C THR A 508 -1.27 -16.58 3.26
N GLY A 509 -0.44 -16.45 2.23
CA GLY A 509 0.47 -15.30 2.05
C GLY A 509 1.60 -15.25 3.10
N GLY A 510 2.47 -14.24 3.04
CA GLY A 510 3.77 -14.30 3.72
C GLY A 510 4.74 -15.28 3.06
N LEU A 511 5.77 -15.69 3.79
CA LEU A 511 6.82 -16.61 3.33
C LEU A 511 6.86 -17.90 4.16
N ASP A 512 6.83 -19.06 3.49
CA ASP A 512 6.90 -20.36 4.17
C ASP A 512 8.32 -20.64 4.74
N PRO A 513 8.48 -21.55 5.73
CA PRO A 513 7.44 -22.26 6.47
C PRO A 513 6.71 -21.43 7.54
N TYR A 514 5.44 -21.73 7.76
CA TYR A 514 4.64 -21.16 8.86
C TYR A 514 4.80 -21.93 10.17
N THR A 515 4.57 -21.24 11.28
CA THR A 515 4.57 -21.76 12.65
C THR A 515 3.30 -21.34 13.36
N TYR A 516 2.71 -22.24 14.15
CA TYR A 516 1.45 -22.03 14.87
C TYR A 516 1.69 -22.09 16.38
N ALA A 517 0.98 -21.29 17.16
CA ALA A 517 1.02 -21.31 18.62
C ALA A 517 -0.36 -20.97 19.22
N TRP A 518 -0.98 -21.94 19.87
CA TRP A 518 -2.27 -21.80 20.55
C TRP A 518 -2.11 -21.69 22.06
N ASN A 519 -2.90 -20.84 22.70
CA ASN A 519 -2.99 -20.72 24.16
C ASN A 519 -3.83 -21.83 24.84
N THR A 520 -4.01 -23.00 24.21
CA THR A 520 -4.75 -24.13 24.79
C THR A 520 -4.05 -24.70 26.02
N PHE A 521 -4.72 -25.59 26.76
CA PHE A 521 -4.12 -26.35 27.85
C PHE A 521 -4.28 -27.87 27.62
N PRO A 522 -3.22 -28.59 27.22
CA PRO A 522 -1.87 -28.11 26.92
C PRO A 522 -1.80 -27.22 25.66
N PRO A 523 -0.77 -26.35 25.51
CA PRO A 523 -0.58 -25.55 24.31
C PRO A 523 -0.39 -26.41 23.05
N SER A 524 -1.02 -26.04 21.94
CA SER A 524 -0.82 -26.66 20.63
C SER A 524 0.11 -25.82 19.75
N ALA A 525 0.97 -26.48 18.97
CA ALA A 525 1.82 -25.86 17.96
C ALA A 525 1.45 -26.31 16.53
N ASP A 526 0.25 -26.87 16.37
CA ASP A 526 -0.29 -27.41 15.13
C ASP A 526 -1.39 -26.47 14.57
N SER A 527 -1.73 -26.61 13.29
CA SER A 527 -2.88 -25.91 12.67
C SER A 527 -4.22 -26.37 13.28
N LEU A 528 -4.23 -27.55 13.90
CA LEU A 528 -5.35 -28.12 14.66
C LEU A 528 -5.18 -27.91 16.18
N ALA A 529 -6.22 -27.38 16.82
CA ALA A 529 -6.34 -27.30 18.27
C ALA A 529 -7.55 -28.09 18.78
N THR A 530 -7.48 -28.60 20.02
CA THR A 530 -8.58 -29.29 20.70
C THR A 530 -8.87 -28.65 22.05
N PHE A 531 -10.16 -28.61 22.43
CA PHE A 531 -10.64 -27.87 23.59
C PHE A 531 -11.44 -28.78 24.52
N VAL A 532 -11.08 -28.81 25.80
CA VAL A 532 -11.78 -29.60 26.84
C VAL A 532 -12.74 -28.76 27.68
N SER A 533 -12.72 -27.44 27.51
CA SER A 533 -13.59 -26.47 28.17
C SER A 533 -13.85 -25.27 27.26
N GLY A 534 -14.94 -24.55 27.53
CA GLY A 534 -15.24 -23.30 26.83
C GLY A 534 -14.26 -22.18 27.20
N GLY A 535 -14.23 -21.12 26.39
CA GLY A 535 -13.38 -19.95 26.60
C GLY A 535 -12.97 -19.26 25.29
N ILE A 536 -12.22 -18.17 25.42
CA ILE A 536 -11.59 -17.48 24.29
C ILE A 536 -10.15 -17.99 24.14
N TYR A 537 -9.86 -18.59 22.99
CA TYR A 537 -8.54 -19.11 22.64
C TYR A 537 -7.89 -18.22 21.57
N GLN A 538 -6.59 -17.99 21.71
CA GLN A 538 -5.79 -17.21 20.78
C GLN A 538 -4.81 -18.12 20.05
N LEU A 539 -4.80 -17.99 18.72
CA LEU A 539 -3.77 -18.51 17.84
C LEU A 539 -2.82 -17.36 17.45
N THR A 540 -1.52 -17.63 17.49
CA THR A 540 -0.49 -16.83 16.81
C THR A 540 0.08 -17.65 15.66
N ILE A 541 0.16 -17.06 14.48
CA ILE A 541 0.85 -17.59 13.30
C ILE A 541 2.07 -16.70 13.03
N SER A 542 3.23 -17.31 12.81
CA SER A 542 4.42 -16.61 12.30
C SER A 542 5.00 -17.29 11.07
N ASP A 543 5.50 -16.49 10.13
CA ASP A 543 6.12 -16.93 8.87
C ASP A 543 7.66 -16.88 8.94
N SER A 544 8.37 -17.27 7.88
CA SER A 544 9.84 -17.30 7.87
C SER A 544 10.51 -15.91 7.80
N ASN A 545 9.76 -14.88 7.41
CA ASN A 545 10.15 -13.47 7.50
C ASN A 545 9.87 -12.88 8.90
N THR A 546 9.45 -13.69 9.87
CA THR A 546 9.04 -13.28 11.23
C THR A 546 7.80 -12.37 11.29
N CYS A 547 7.03 -12.29 10.20
CA CYS A 547 5.72 -11.63 10.21
C CYS A 547 4.76 -12.41 11.12
N ILE A 548 3.92 -11.69 11.87
CA ILE A 548 3.02 -12.27 12.88
C ILE A 548 1.57 -11.90 12.57
N LYS A 549 0.67 -12.89 12.62
CA LYS A 549 -0.79 -12.68 12.72
C LYS A 549 -1.37 -13.39 13.94
N THR A 550 -2.35 -12.76 14.56
CA THR A 550 -3.08 -13.31 15.71
C THR A 550 -4.57 -13.41 15.42
N LEU A 551 -5.18 -14.52 15.83
CA LEU A 551 -6.61 -14.79 15.69
C LEU A 551 -7.19 -15.21 17.04
N SER A 552 -8.39 -14.74 17.37
CA SER A 552 -9.11 -15.09 18.62
C SER A 552 -10.40 -15.84 18.29
N LEU A 553 -10.63 -16.99 18.94
CA LEU A 553 -11.79 -17.85 18.74
C LEU A 553 -12.56 -18.07 20.05
N LEU A 554 -13.88 -17.96 20.02
CA LEU A 554 -14.76 -18.35 21.11
C LEU A 554 -15.18 -19.82 20.96
N ILE A 555 -15.00 -20.60 22.03
CA ILE A 555 -15.44 -21.98 22.14
C ILE A 555 -16.49 -22.08 23.25
N ASN A 556 -17.67 -22.56 22.90
CA ASN A 556 -18.75 -22.83 23.86
C ASN A 556 -18.59 -24.22 24.49
N ALA A 557 -19.16 -24.41 25.68
CA ALA A 557 -19.21 -25.67 26.43
C ALA A 557 -20.43 -25.68 27.37
N PRO A 558 -20.88 -26.86 27.85
CA PRO A 558 -21.87 -26.93 28.94
C PRO A 558 -21.27 -26.41 30.25
N ASP A 559 -22.07 -25.74 31.08
CA ASP A 559 -21.64 -25.25 32.40
C ASP A 559 -21.20 -26.41 33.30
N THR A 560 -22.01 -27.48 33.33
CA THR A 560 -21.76 -28.70 34.11
C THR A 560 -22.35 -29.95 33.45
N ALA A 561 -21.76 -31.11 33.77
CA ALA A 561 -22.20 -32.41 33.29
C ALA A 561 -23.42 -33.01 34.04
N ALA A 562 -23.98 -32.33 35.04
CA ALA A 562 -25.02 -32.88 35.93
C ALA A 562 -26.07 -31.83 36.34
N GLY A 563 -27.31 -32.28 36.57
CA GLY A 563 -28.46 -31.38 36.69
C GLY A 563 -28.87 -30.76 35.36
N PHE A 564 -29.94 -29.97 35.39
CA PHE A 564 -30.42 -29.15 34.26
C PHE A 564 -30.46 -27.68 34.67
N ASN A 565 -30.28 -26.79 33.71
CA ASN A 565 -30.41 -25.34 33.86
C ASN A 565 -31.13 -24.82 32.61
N LEU A 566 -32.46 -24.76 32.66
CA LEU A 566 -33.32 -24.42 31.53
C LEU A 566 -33.43 -22.91 31.37
N ASP A 567 -32.81 -22.39 30.33
CA ASP A 567 -32.91 -20.97 29.99
C ASP A 567 -33.76 -20.78 28.72
N ALA A 568 -34.44 -19.65 28.64
CA ALA A 568 -35.11 -19.18 27.45
C ALA A 568 -34.73 -17.70 27.21
N SER A 569 -34.04 -17.43 26.10
CA SER A 569 -33.72 -16.07 25.66
C SER A 569 -34.63 -15.66 24.52
N LEU A 570 -35.19 -14.45 24.55
CA LEU A 570 -36.08 -13.95 23.51
C LEU A 570 -35.38 -12.84 22.72
N VAL A 571 -35.30 -13.02 21.40
CA VAL A 571 -34.90 -12.00 20.44
C VAL A 571 -36.15 -11.60 19.67
N ALA A 572 -36.38 -10.31 19.54
CA ALA A 572 -37.44 -9.78 18.69
C ALA A 572 -36.83 -8.92 17.58
N GLU A 573 -37.47 -8.96 16.42
CA GLU A 573 -37.46 -7.83 15.49
C GLU A 573 -38.03 -6.58 16.18
N GLU A 574 -37.87 -5.45 15.53
CA GLU A 574 -38.32 -4.16 16.03
C GLU A 574 -39.85 -4.09 16.10
N PHE A 575 -40.38 -3.72 17.27
CA PHE A 575 -41.80 -3.43 17.43
C PHE A 575 -42.10 -2.06 16.83
N ARG A 576 -42.80 -2.03 15.69
CA ARG A 576 -43.19 -0.82 14.97
C ARG A 576 -44.72 -0.74 14.89
N PRO A 577 -45.37 0.41 15.14
CA PRO A 577 -46.84 0.51 15.15
C PRO A 577 -47.47 -0.01 13.85
N ALA A 578 -48.55 -0.79 13.98
CA ALA A 578 -49.27 -1.43 12.87
C ALA A 578 -48.48 -2.43 12.00
N HIS A 579 -47.25 -2.81 12.37
CA HIS A 579 -46.44 -3.77 11.63
C HIS A 579 -46.46 -5.15 12.28
N GLU A 580 -46.24 -6.17 11.45
CA GLU A 580 -45.81 -7.50 11.90
C GLU A 580 -44.37 -7.41 12.44
N THR A 581 -44.13 -8.06 13.57
CA THR A 581 -42.84 -8.18 14.26
C THR A 581 -42.58 -9.65 14.54
N GLY A 582 -41.47 -10.17 14.02
CA GLY A 582 -40.94 -11.48 14.33
C GLY A 582 -40.36 -11.56 15.74
N VAL A 583 -40.62 -12.66 16.44
CA VAL A 583 -40.09 -12.95 17.77
C VAL A 583 -39.59 -14.39 17.78
N TRP A 584 -38.35 -14.61 18.16
CA TRP A 584 -37.77 -15.93 18.37
C TRP A 584 -37.48 -16.10 19.85
N ILE A 585 -37.87 -17.25 20.39
CA ILE A 585 -37.44 -17.65 21.74
C ILE A 585 -36.48 -18.80 21.58
N ASP A 586 -35.22 -18.63 21.95
CA ASP A 586 -34.26 -19.72 22.03
C ASP A 586 -34.35 -20.37 23.42
N ALA A 587 -35.00 -21.53 23.50
CA ALA A 587 -35.16 -22.31 24.72
C ALA A 587 -34.24 -23.55 24.73
N PHE A 588 -33.36 -23.60 25.73
CA PHE A 588 -32.26 -24.56 25.80
C PHE A 588 -31.91 -24.93 27.24
N ASN A 589 -30.87 -25.76 27.40
CA ASN A 589 -30.40 -26.22 28.69
C ASN A 589 -28.87 -26.04 28.74
N HIS A 590 -28.37 -25.20 29.64
CA HIS A 590 -26.91 -24.97 29.79
C HIS A 590 -26.16 -26.23 30.28
N ASN A 591 -26.88 -27.26 30.74
CA ASN A 591 -26.35 -28.47 31.36
C ASN A 591 -26.78 -29.76 30.66
N CYS A 592 -26.09 -30.85 31.03
CA CYS A 592 -26.18 -32.13 30.31
C CYS A 592 -27.33 -33.06 30.70
N THR A 593 -28.04 -32.83 31.82
CA THR A 593 -29.17 -33.70 32.19
C THR A 593 -30.40 -33.32 31.39
N ALA A 594 -30.91 -34.26 30.59
CA ALA A 594 -32.13 -34.07 29.84
C ALA A 594 -33.36 -33.91 30.76
N THR A 595 -34.19 -32.93 30.46
CA THR A 595 -35.47 -32.70 31.16
C THR A 595 -36.58 -32.32 30.19
N GLY A 596 -37.82 -32.63 30.53
CA GLY A 596 -39.02 -32.30 29.74
C GLY A 596 -39.88 -31.27 30.47
N GLY A 597 -40.64 -30.47 29.73
CA GLY A 597 -41.37 -29.34 30.29
C GLY A 597 -42.10 -28.51 29.24
N ALA A 598 -42.34 -27.23 29.54
CA ALA A 598 -43.01 -26.31 28.65
C ALA A 598 -42.36 -24.93 28.63
N LEU A 599 -42.29 -24.35 27.43
CA LEU A 599 -41.98 -22.96 27.15
C LEU A 599 -43.29 -22.17 27.03
N ILE A 600 -43.35 -21.00 27.66
CA ILE A 600 -44.54 -20.16 27.76
C ILE A 600 -44.16 -18.72 27.41
N LEU A 601 -44.95 -18.07 26.56
CA LEU A 601 -44.87 -16.65 26.24
C LEU A 601 -46.18 -15.97 26.68
N VAL A 602 -46.08 -14.93 27.50
CA VAL A 602 -47.21 -14.04 27.85
C VAL A 602 -47.01 -12.70 27.16
N LEU A 603 -48.05 -12.25 26.47
CA LEU A 603 -48.07 -11.07 25.60
C LEU A 603 -48.64 -9.85 26.34
N ASP A 604 -48.07 -8.67 26.07
CA ASP A 604 -48.74 -7.41 26.40
C ASP A 604 -49.87 -7.14 25.41
N THR A 605 -51.06 -7.68 25.72
CA THR A 605 -52.28 -7.50 24.92
C THR A 605 -52.78 -6.06 24.81
N SER A 606 -52.15 -5.10 25.50
CA SER A 606 -52.42 -3.66 25.32
C SER A 606 -51.53 -2.99 24.26
N LYS A 607 -50.49 -3.69 23.78
CA LYS A 607 -49.51 -3.19 22.81
C LYS A 607 -49.26 -4.12 21.62
N VAL A 608 -49.54 -5.41 21.73
CA VAL A 608 -49.37 -6.40 20.66
C VAL A 608 -50.53 -7.39 20.59
N THR A 609 -50.76 -7.92 19.40
CA THR A 609 -51.70 -9.02 19.14
C THR A 609 -50.99 -10.18 18.46
N TYR A 610 -51.38 -11.41 18.77
CA TYR A 610 -50.81 -12.61 18.13
C TYR A 610 -51.41 -12.83 16.74
N ASN A 611 -50.54 -13.10 15.75
CA ASN A 611 -50.94 -13.43 14.39
C ASN A 611 -50.78 -14.93 14.09
N TYR A 612 -49.54 -15.44 14.14
CA TYR A 612 -49.22 -16.87 13.98
C TYR A 612 -47.86 -17.23 14.60
N SER A 613 -47.53 -18.52 14.64
CA SER A 613 -46.19 -19.00 15.02
C SER A 613 -45.84 -20.31 14.32
N ASN A 614 -44.54 -20.63 14.27
CA ASN A 614 -43.99 -21.85 13.72
C ASN A 614 -42.85 -22.41 14.62
N PRO A 615 -43.00 -23.61 15.22
CA PRO A 615 -44.23 -24.41 15.27
C PRO A 615 -45.36 -23.64 15.97
N GLY A 616 -46.62 -23.96 15.63
CA GLY A 616 -47.78 -23.44 16.37
C GLY A 616 -47.78 -23.91 17.83
N PRO A 617 -48.46 -23.19 18.75
CA PRO A 617 -48.48 -23.54 20.16
C PRO A 617 -49.38 -24.75 20.40
N ASP A 618 -49.02 -25.60 21.37
CA ASP A 618 -49.86 -26.70 21.83
C ASP A 618 -51.10 -26.18 22.57
N TRP A 619 -51.00 -24.98 23.15
CA TRP A 619 -52.10 -24.32 23.86
C TRP A 619 -51.98 -22.79 23.78
N GLN A 620 -53.10 -22.09 23.64
CA GLN A 620 -53.14 -20.63 23.53
C GLN A 620 -54.40 -20.01 24.16
N THR A 621 -54.26 -18.82 24.71
CA THR A 621 -55.33 -17.88 25.13
C THR A 621 -55.18 -16.56 24.37
N ALA A 622 -55.89 -15.50 24.79
CA ALA A 622 -55.71 -14.17 24.22
C ALA A 622 -54.35 -13.53 24.57
N ASP A 623 -53.76 -13.94 25.70
CA ASP A 623 -52.56 -13.36 26.29
C ASP A 623 -51.38 -14.35 26.42
N THR A 624 -51.59 -15.66 26.29
CA THR A 624 -50.58 -16.68 26.59
C THR A 624 -50.45 -17.70 25.46
N LEU A 625 -49.22 -18.04 25.07
CA LEU A 625 -48.86 -19.09 24.11
C LEU A 625 -47.96 -20.12 24.81
N LEU A 626 -48.11 -21.42 24.51
CA LEU A 626 -47.37 -22.50 25.18
C LEU A 626 -46.94 -23.61 24.20
N TRP A 627 -45.69 -24.06 24.33
CA TRP A 627 -45.11 -25.20 23.62
C TRP A 627 -44.50 -26.20 24.60
N ASN A 628 -44.82 -27.49 24.48
CA ASN A 628 -44.25 -28.55 25.31
C ASN A 628 -43.02 -29.16 24.63
N PHE A 629 -41.99 -29.51 25.42
CA PHE A 629 -40.83 -30.26 24.97
C PHE A 629 -40.64 -31.52 25.82
N ALA A 630 -40.31 -32.64 25.17
CA ALA A 630 -40.14 -33.91 25.86
C ALA A 630 -38.77 -34.08 26.53
N SER A 631 -37.73 -33.42 26.00
CA SER A 631 -36.33 -33.61 26.42
C SER A 631 -35.41 -32.52 25.84
N LEU A 632 -34.93 -31.58 26.67
CA LEU A 632 -33.85 -30.65 26.37
C LEU A 632 -32.61 -30.95 27.24
N ASN A 633 -31.45 -31.09 26.60
CA ASN A 633 -30.11 -31.05 27.20
C ASN A 633 -29.20 -30.18 26.32
N TYR A 634 -27.99 -29.85 26.79
CA TYR A 634 -27.05 -28.99 26.05
C TYR A 634 -26.74 -29.45 24.62
N ASP A 635 -26.65 -30.77 24.36
CA ASP A 635 -26.40 -31.32 23.02
C ASP A 635 -27.67 -31.39 22.13
N ALA A 636 -28.84 -31.02 22.65
CA ALA A 636 -30.10 -31.06 21.91
C ALA A 636 -30.20 -29.89 20.93
N ILE A 637 -30.99 -30.08 19.87
CA ILE A 637 -31.46 -28.94 19.08
C ILE A 637 -32.38 -28.12 19.99
N HIS A 638 -32.05 -26.84 20.18
CA HIS A 638 -32.85 -25.92 20.99
C HIS A 638 -34.30 -25.82 20.47
N LEU A 639 -35.25 -25.54 21.36
CA LEU A 639 -36.63 -25.25 20.97
C LEU A 639 -36.71 -23.77 20.58
N ILE A 640 -36.76 -23.50 19.27
CA ILE A 640 -36.80 -22.13 18.72
C ILE A 640 -38.12 -21.88 17.96
N PRO A 641 -39.25 -21.59 18.64
CA PRO A 641 -40.43 -21.07 17.97
C PRO A 641 -40.17 -19.67 17.43
N TYR A 642 -40.59 -19.46 16.18
CA TYR A 642 -40.84 -18.13 15.62
C TYR A 642 -42.29 -17.75 15.87
N ILE A 643 -42.54 -16.57 16.42
CA ILE A 643 -43.85 -15.99 16.72
C ILE A 643 -43.95 -14.68 15.94
N ASN A 644 -45.02 -14.51 15.17
CA ASN A 644 -45.35 -13.26 14.50
C ASN A 644 -46.43 -12.55 15.32
N LEU A 645 -46.10 -11.35 15.79
CA LEU A 645 -46.98 -10.45 16.52
C LEU A 645 -47.29 -9.22 15.67
N ILE A 646 -48.45 -8.60 15.84
CA ILE A 646 -48.78 -7.30 15.23
C ILE A 646 -48.82 -6.26 16.35
N THR A 647 -48.01 -5.21 16.23
CA THR A 647 -47.99 -4.09 17.19
C THR A 647 -49.22 -3.19 17.00
N ASP A 648 -49.83 -2.76 18.10
CA ASP A 648 -51.04 -1.94 18.10
C ASP A 648 -50.86 -0.64 17.30
N THR A 649 -51.89 -0.25 16.55
CA THR A 649 -51.85 0.91 15.66
C THR A 649 -51.77 2.27 16.38
N PHE A 650 -52.06 2.31 17.68
CA PHE A 650 -52.00 3.50 18.55
C PHE A 650 -50.78 3.49 19.48
N ALA A 651 -49.86 2.53 19.34
CA ALA A 651 -48.60 2.54 20.06
C ALA A 651 -47.72 3.73 19.61
N ASN A 652 -47.19 4.47 20.57
CA ASN A 652 -46.39 5.68 20.36
C ASN A 652 -44.89 5.38 20.40
N PHE A 653 -44.09 6.27 19.82
CA PHE A 653 -42.63 6.22 20.00
C PHE A 653 -42.26 6.28 21.49
N GLY A 654 -41.48 5.31 21.95
CA GLY A 654 -41.07 5.19 23.35
C GLY A 654 -42.11 4.52 24.27
N ASP A 655 -43.26 4.09 23.75
CA ASP A 655 -44.05 3.05 24.44
C ASP A 655 -43.20 1.78 24.59
N THR A 656 -43.59 0.86 25.47
CA THR A 656 -42.84 -0.39 25.70
C THR A 656 -43.77 -1.59 25.56
N VAL A 657 -43.38 -2.57 24.74
CA VAL A 657 -43.97 -3.91 24.67
C VAL A 657 -43.22 -4.80 25.65
N CYS A 658 -43.85 -5.24 26.74
CA CYS A 658 -43.22 -6.19 27.66
C CYS A 658 -43.76 -7.61 27.43
N LEU A 659 -42.89 -8.49 26.96
CA LEU A 659 -43.16 -9.91 26.76
C LEU A 659 -42.55 -10.72 27.92
N LYS A 660 -43.36 -11.58 28.56
CA LYS A 660 -42.86 -12.43 29.64
C LYS A 660 -42.66 -13.85 29.15
N VAL A 661 -41.43 -14.33 29.22
CA VAL A 661 -41.08 -15.72 28.93
C VAL A 661 -40.97 -16.49 30.24
N LEU A 662 -41.55 -17.69 30.26
CA LEU A 662 -41.35 -18.66 31.32
C LEU A 662 -40.97 -20.00 30.70
N ILE A 663 -39.99 -20.67 31.30
CA ILE A 663 -39.67 -22.07 31.01
C ILE A 663 -39.83 -22.91 32.28
N THR A 664 -40.27 -24.15 32.10
CA THR A 664 -40.63 -25.06 33.19
C THR A 664 -40.05 -26.46 32.93
N PRO A 665 -39.83 -27.30 33.96
CA PRO A 665 -40.11 -27.08 35.38
C PRO A 665 -39.01 -26.32 36.12
N GLN A 666 -39.40 -25.35 36.95
CA GLN A 666 -38.50 -24.65 37.89
C GLN A 666 -38.06 -25.54 39.06
N ILE A 667 -38.86 -26.56 39.41
CA ILE A 667 -38.54 -27.48 40.50
C ILE A 667 -37.47 -28.46 40.01
N GLY A 668 -36.25 -28.32 40.53
CA GLY A 668 -35.08 -29.13 40.16
C GLY A 668 -34.13 -28.44 39.18
N ASP A 669 -34.47 -27.24 38.73
CA ASP A 669 -33.56 -26.38 37.97
C ASP A 669 -32.42 -25.87 38.89
N LEU A 670 -31.21 -25.76 38.34
CA LEU A 670 -30.03 -25.26 39.05
C LEU A 670 -29.95 -23.73 39.11
N ASP A 671 -30.60 -22.99 38.20
CA ASP A 671 -30.73 -21.53 38.28
C ASP A 671 -32.18 -21.07 38.00
N THR A 672 -32.99 -21.15 39.06
CA THR A 672 -34.39 -20.73 39.01
C THR A 672 -34.63 -19.25 38.67
N LEU A 673 -33.58 -18.40 38.63
CA LEU A 673 -33.70 -16.98 38.32
C LEU A 673 -33.76 -16.71 36.82
N ASN A 674 -33.23 -17.60 35.98
CA ASN A 674 -33.29 -17.45 34.52
C ASN A 674 -34.55 -18.05 33.89
N ASN A 675 -35.28 -18.93 34.62
CA ASN A 675 -36.49 -19.58 34.12
C ASN A 675 -37.67 -18.61 33.86
N VAL A 676 -37.63 -17.36 34.37
CA VAL A 676 -38.65 -16.33 34.12
C VAL A 676 -37.97 -15.01 33.79
N LYS A 677 -38.21 -14.50 32.58
CA LYS A 677 -37.60 -13.27 32.08
C LYS A 677 -38.65 -12.35 31.48
N ASP A 678 -38.60 -11.08 31.86
CA ASP A 678 -39.38 -9.99 31.27
C ASP A 678 -38.52 -9.31 30.20
N PHE A 679 -38.92 -9.43 28.94
CA PHE A 679 -38.28 -8.81 27.79
C PHE A 679 -39.12 -7.61 27.33
N CYS A 680 -38.67 -6.42 27.73
CA CYS A 680 -39.34 -5.17 27.41
C CYS A 680 -38.63 -4.47 26.25
N PHE A 681 -39.32 -4.36 25.12
CA PHE A 681 -38.85 -3.69 23.91
C PHE A 681 -39.54 -2.35 23.77
N THR A 682 -38.78 -1.29 23.53
CA THR A 682 -39.40 -0.02 23.13
C THR A 682 -40.08 -0.19 21.78
N VAL A 683 -41.33 0.24 21.66
CA VAL A 683 -41.98 0.49 20.37
C VAL A 683 -41.20 1.60 19.71
N ILE A 684 -40.42 1.22 18.70
CA ILE A 684 -39.69 2.19 17.89
C ILE A 684 -40.57 2.59 16.71
N ASN A 685 -40.44 3.85 16.35
CA ASN A 685 -40.83 4.37 15.07
C ASN A 685 -39.57 5.03 14.50
N GLY A 686 -39.51 5.30 13.20
CA GLY A 686 -38.30 5.83 12.56
C GLY A 686 -37.80 7.13 13.23
N PHE A 687 -36.78 7.01 14.09
CA PHE A 687 -36.18 8.11 14.85
C PHE A 687 -34.77 7.70 15.30
N ASP A 688 -33.79 8.46 14.87
CA ASP A 688 -32.35 8.22 15.01
C ASP A 688 -31.68 9.61 15.25
N PRO A 689 -30.69 9.75 16.15
CA PRO A 689 -30.22 11.04 16.65
C PRO A 689 -29.19 11.77 15.75
N ASN A 690 -29.31 11.64 14.42
CA ASN A 690 -28.47 12.40 13.48
C ASN A 690 -28.55 13.92 13.75
N ASP A 691 -27.40 14.60 13.79
CA ASP A 691 -27.32 15.98 14.25
C ASP A 691 -26.72 16.95 13.23
N LYS A 692 -27.11 18.22 13.37
CA LYS A 692 -26.60 19.33 12.57
C LYS A 692 -26.10 20.43 13.51
N SER A 693 -24.88 20.86 13.29
CA SER A 693 -24.26 21.99 13.98
C SER A 693 -23.85 23.06 12.99
N VAL A 694 -23.70 24.29 13.49
CA VAL A 694 -23.29 25.45 12.71
C VAL A 694 -22.20 26.21 13.46
N TYR A 695 -21.19 26.67 12.73
CA TYR A 695 -20.13 27.54 13.23
C TYR A 695 -20.07 28.83 12.40
N PRO A 696 -19.93 30.01 13.03
CA PRO A 696 -20.02 30.23 14.47
C PRO A 696 -21.43 29.94 14.99
N VAL A 697 -21.53 29.40 16.21
CA VAL A 697 -22.82 29.08 16.85
C VAL A 697 -23.61 30.34 17.23
N GLY A 698 -22.97 31.52 17.13
CA GLY A 698 -23.52 32.80 17.56
C GLY A 698 -23.56 32.99 19.08
N ILE A 699 -23.60 34.25 19.50
CA ILE A 699 -23.52 34.64 20.92
C ILE A 699 -24.89 34.99 21.51
N CYS A 700 -24.97 35.02 22.85
CA CYS A 700 -26.19 35.25 23.62
C CYS A 700 -27.32 34.20 23.37
N GLY A 701 -28.42 34.33 24.11
CA GLY A 701 -29.62 33.50 23.92
C GLY A 701 -30.16 33.48 22.48
N PRO A 702 -30.17 34.60 21.73
CA PRO A 702 -30.62 34.62 20.34
C PRO A 702 -29.60 34.13 19.29
N ARG A 703 -28.39 33.69 19.66
CA ARG A 703 -27.36 33.19 18.73
C ARG A 703 -26.95 34.19 17.64
N TYR A 704 -26.60 35.42 18.04
CA TYR A 704 -26.22 36.50 17.11
C TYR A 704 -24.93 36.22 16.35
N VAL A 705 -24.94 36.50 15.04
CA VAL A 705 -23.82 36.40 14.09
C VAL A 705 -23.87 37.60 13.13
N GLU A 706 -22.72 38.09 12.64
CA GLU A 706 -22.68 39.27 11.76
C GLU A 706 -23.13 38.94 10.32
N ASN A 707 -23.76 39.90 9.62
CA ASN A 707 -24.42 39.69 8.32
C ASN A 707 -23.47 39.21 7.19
N ASP A 708 -22.16 39.43 7.31
CA ASP A 708 -21.10 39.03 6.36
C ASP A 708 -20.30 37.80 6.85
N GLN A 709 -20.65 37.23 8.01
CA GLN A 709 -19.96 36.09 8.58
C GLN A 709 -20.46 34.78 7.96
N ARG A 710 -19.58 34.16 7.17
CA ARG A 710 -19.73 32.80 6.61
C ARG A 710 -20.21 31.81 7.69
N LEU A 711 -21.21 30.98 7.35
CA LEU A 711 -21.68 29.88 8.19
C LEU A 711 -21.12 28.53 7.67
N THR A 712 -20.49 27.78 8.56
CA THR A 712 -20.01 26.41 8.33
C THR A 712 -20.98 25.44 8.98
N TYR A 713 -21.74 24.69 8.19
CA TYR A 713 -22.63 23.63 8.66
C TYR A 713 -21.92 22.29 8.66
N THR A 714 -22.03 21.56 9.76
CA THR A 714 -21.63 20.15 9.88
C THR A 714 -22.87 19.31 10.12
N VAL A 715 -23.19 18.41 9.19
CA VAL A 715 -24.20 17.37 9.35
C VAL A 715 -23.48 16.07 9.65
N ARG A 716 -23.79 15.44 10.79
CA ARG A 716 -23.28 14.12 11.14
C ARG A 716 -24.41 13.11 11.09
N PHE A 717 -24.06 11.90 10.71
CA PHE A 717 -24.97 10.78 10.72
C PHE A 717 -24.27 9.52 11.21
N GLN A 718 -25.02 8.64 11.87
CA GLN A 718 -24.51 7.36 12.33
C GLN A 718 -25.49 6.28 11.89
N ASN A 719 -24.99 5.15 11.40
CA ASN A 719 -25.84 3.99 11.17
C ASN A 719 -26.15 3.33 12.52
N THR A 720 -27.17 3.82 13.23
CA THR A 720 -27.60 3.24 14.53
C THR A 720 -28.49 2.00 14.39
N GLY A 721 -28.69 1.52 13.16
CA GLY A 721 -29.41 0.27 12.87
C GLY A 721 -28.64 -1.00 13.30
N ASN A 722 -28.94 -2.11 12.63
CA ASN A 722 -28.39 -3.44 12.93
C ASN A 722 -27.88 -4.20 11.68
N GLY A 723 -27.61 -3.48 10.60
CA GLY A 723 -26.92 -3.96 9.41
C GLY A 723 -26.38 -2.80 8.57
N ASN A 724 -25.43 -3.08 7.67
CA ASN A 724 -24.76 -2.05 6.88
C ASN A 724 -25.75 -1.25 6.01
N ALA A 725 -25.67 0.08 6.06
CA ALA A 725 -26.38 0.97 5.16
C ALA A 725 -25.62 1.05 3.83
N ILE A 726 -26.28 0.72 2.73
CA ILE A 726 -25.65 0.63 1.42
C ILE A 726 -25.55 2.01 0.78
N ASN A 727 -26.55 2.87 0.93
CA ASN A 727 -26.57 4.22 0.38
C ASN A 727 -27.08 5.21 1.42
N ILE A 728 -26.57 6.45 1.42
CA ILE A 728 -27.07 7.52 2.30
C ILE A 728 -27.32 8.79 1.49
N HIS A 729 -28.46 9.44 1.71
CA HIS A 729 -28.78 10.73 1.10
C HIS A 729 -29.06 11.77 2.19
N VAL A 730 -28.29 12.85 2.23
CA VAL A 730 -28.53 14.01 3.10
C VAL A 730 -29.19 15.11 2.26
N LEU A 731 -30.51 15.25 2.42
CA LEU A 731 -31.30 16.30 1.79
C LEU A 731 -31.45 17.49 2.75
N ASP A 732 -30.66 18.53 2.51
CA ASP A 732 -30.58 19.73 3.33
C ASP A 732 -31.46 20.84 2.74
N SER A 733 -32.39 21.39 3.53
CA SER A 733 -33.32 22.44 3.07
C SER A 733 -32.87 23.78 3.61
N LEU A 734 -32.14 24.53 2.77
CA LEU A 734 -31.53 25.79 3.16
C LEU A 734 -32.56 26.90 3.32
N ASP A 735 -32.30 27.76 4.29
CA ASP A 735 -33.05 29.00 4.49
C ASP A 735 -33.01 29.88 3.21
N PRO A 736 -34.12 30.52 2.80
CA PRO A 736 -34.12 31.47 1.68
C PRO A 736 -33.12 32.62 1.83
N ASP A 737 -32.73 32.97 3.06
CA ASP A 737 -31.76 34.03 3.36
C ASP A 737 -30.28 33.55 3.31
N LEU A 738 -29.99 32.43 2.64
CA LEU A 738 -28.64 31.93 2.34
C LEU A 738 -28.31 32.00 0.84
N ASP A 739 -27.10 32.45 0.49
CA ASP A 739 -26.65 32.52 -0.92
C ASP A 739 -26.13 31.17 -1.40
N LEU A 740 -26.99 30.42 -2.10
CA LEU A 740 -26.63 29.17 -2.79
C LEU A 740 -25.41 29.29 -3.72
N GLY A 741 -25.14 30.47 -4.29
CA GLY A 741 -23.99 30.72 -5.18
C GLY A 741 -22.64 30.68 -4.45
N SER A 742 -22.65 30.84 -3.12
CA SER A 742 -21.47 30.79 -2.26
C SER A 742 -21.12 29.39 -1.74
N LEU A 743 -21.99 28.40 -1.97
CA LEU A 743 -21.90 27.06 -1.39
C LEU A 743 -20.57 26.38 -1.71
N LYS A 744 -19.92 25.85 -0.67
CA LYS A 744 -18.68 25.09 -0.78
C LYS A 744 -18.70 23.91 0.18
N VAL A 745 -18.66 22.68 -0.35
CA VAL A 745 -18.33 21.49 0.47
C VAL A 745 -16.87 21.59 0.90
N VAL A 746 -16.58 21.37 2.18
CA VAL A 746 -15.23 21.47 2.75
C VAL A 746 -14.69 20.18 3.35
N ALA A 747 -15.56 19.25 3.77
CA ALA A 747 -15.14 17.91 4.18
C ALA A 747 -16.29 16.88 4.08
N GLN A 748 -15.93 15.61 3.94
CA GLN A 748 -16.85 14.47 3.95
C GLN A 748 -16.15 13.27 4.63
N SER A 749 -16.91 12.35 5.22
CA SER A 749 -16.36 11.11 5.79
C SER A 749 -16.05 10.03 4.75
N HIS A 750 -16.81 10.02 3.65
CA HIS A 750 -16.84 8.98 2.62
C HIS A 750 -17.06 9.67 1.25
N PRO A 751 -16.71 9.03 0.11
CA PRO A 751 -16.98 9.60 -1.21
C PRO A 751 -18.46 9.91 -1.42
N MET A 752 -18.78 11.11 -1.94
CA MET A 752 -20.17 11.53 -2.16
C MET A 752 -20.35 12.37 -3.43
N ILE A 753 -21.58 12.42 -3.94
CA ILE A 753 -22.02 13.30 -5.03
C ILE A 753 -22.90 14.41 -4.44
N THR A 754 -22.62 15.68 -4.76
CA THR A 754 -23.44 16.83 -4.34
C THR A 754 -24.32 17.30 -5.49
N LYS A 755 -25.60 17.58 -5.21
CA LYS A 755 -26.54 18.12 -6.19
C LYS A 755 -27.40 19.24 -5.59
N VAL A 756 -27.40 20.41 -6.24
CA VAL A 756 -28.37 21.49 -5.92
C VAL A 756 -29.70 21.17 -6.60
N LEU A 757 -30.79 21.23 -5.84
CA LEU A 757 -32.16 20.96 -6.30
C LEU A 757 -33.00 22.24 -6.34
N PRO A 758 -34.07 22.29 -7.17
CA PRO A 758 -34.99 23.43 -7.20
C PRO A 758 -35.64 23.66 -5.84
N GLY A 759 -35.69 24.93 -5.39
CA GLY A 759 -36.31 25.32 -4.12
C GLY A 759 -35.36 25.37 -2.91
N ASN A 760 -34.11 25.80 -3.12
CA ASN A 760 -33.08 25.96 -2.08
C ASN A 760 -32.76 24.67 -1.28
N ALA A 761 -32.72 23.51 -1.96
CA ALA A 761 -32.33 22.25 -1.34
C ALA A 761 -31.00 21.71 -1.89
N LEU A 762 -30.21 21.07 -1.03
CA LEU A 762 -29.00 20.33 -1.38
C LEU A 762 -29.21 18.85 -1.13
N ASP A 763 -28.72 18.00 -2.04
CA ASP A 763 -28.79 16.54 -1.97
C ASP A 763 -27.37 15.99 -2.04
N PHE A 764 -26.83 15.55 -0.90
CA PHE A 764 -25.52 14.90 -0.79
C PHE A 764 -25.71 13.39 -0.75
N ARG A 765 -25.11 12.66 -1.69
CA ARG A 765 -25.34 11.22 -1.89
C ARG A 765 -24.07 10.40 -1.70
N PHE A 766 -24.09 9.49 -0.74
CA PHE A 766 -23.06 8.50 -0.49
C PHE A 766 -23.55 7.15 -1.04
N ASP A 767 -23.31 6.91 -2.32
CA ASP A 767 -23.78 5.70 -3.00
C ASP A 767 -22.81 4.51 -2.75
N ASN A 768 -23.34 3.33 -2.43
CA ASN A 768 -22.56 2.12 -2.04
C ASN A 768 -21.51 2.36 -0.91
N ILE A 769 -21.84 3.17 0.09
CA ILE A 769 -21.00 3.48 1.26
C ILE A 769 -20.73 2.26 2.15
N GLN A 770 -21.64 1.28 2.19
CA GLN A 770 -21.54 0.07 3.03
C GLN A 770 -21.27 0.37 4.51
N LEU A 771 -21.82 1.49 5.01
CA LEU A 771 -21.55 2.03 6.35
C LEU A 771 -22.04 1.01 7.39
N PRO A 772 -21.13 0.34 8.14
CA PRO A 772 -21.51 -0.72 9.06
C PRO A 772 -22.38 -0.16 10.18
N ASP A 773 -23.19 -1.00 10.82
CA ASP A 773 -24.00 -0.56 11.93
C ASP A 773 -23.18 -0.37 13.21
N THR A 774 -23.74 0.45 14.10
CA THR A 774 -23.17 0.85 15.39
C THR A 774 -22.85 -0.35 16.30
N ASN A 775 -23.59 -1.45 16.17
CA ASN A 775 -23.43 -2.62 17.05
C ASN A 775 -22.29 -3.54 16.57
N ASN A 776 -22.11 -3.67 15.25
CA ASN A 776 -21.04 -4.47 14.66
C ASN A 776 -19.71 -3.71 14.49
N ASN A 777 -19.73 -2.41 14.23
CA ASN A 777 -18.52 -1.57 14.13
C ASN A 777 -18.84 -0.11 14.50
N GLU A 778 -18.97 0.16 15.80
CA GLU A 778 -19.26 1.50 16.34
C GLU A 778 -18.37 2.60 15.71
N PRO A 779 -17.03 2.52 15.67
CA PRO A 779 -16.21 3.58 15.11
C PRO A 779 -16.37 3.74 13.58
N GLY A 780 -16.64 2.64 12.87
CA GLY A 780 -16.89 2.66 11.43
C GLY A 780 -18.31 3.07 11.04
N SER A 781 -19.25 3.12 11.98
CA SER A 781 -20.66 3.42 11.72
C SER A 781 -20.98 4.91 11.51
N HIS A 782 -19.99 5.79 11.70
CA HIS A 782 -20.12 7.24 11.63
C HIS A 782 -19.86 7.79 10.23
N GLY A 783 -20.63 8.80 9.85
CA GLY A 783 -20.39 9.61 8.65
C GLY A 783 -20.74 11.08 8.87
N TYR A 784 -20.26 11.93 7.96
CA TYR A 784 -20.52 13.37 8.00
C TYR A 784 -20.36 14.03 6.63
N VAL A 785 -21.00 15.19 6.49
CA VAL A 785 -20.70 16.20 5.47
C VAL A 785 -20.56 17.58 6.15
N ILE A 786 -19.53 18.32 5.76
CA ILE A 786 -19.29 19.70 6.19
C ILE A 786 -19.31 20.60 4.95
N TYR A 787 -20.12 21.65 5.00
CA TYR A 787 -20.18 22.66 3.94
C TYR A 787 -20.28 24.07 4.52
N GLU A 788 -19.82 25.03 3.73
CA GLU A 788 -19.83 26.45 4.01
C GLU A 788 -20.80 27.17 3.07
N ILE A 789 -21.54 28.16 3.59
CA ILE A 789 -22.45 29.01 2.81
C ILE A 789 -22.57 30.40 3.46
N ASP A 790 -22.58 31.45 2.65
CA ASP A 790 -22.75 32.84 3.09
C ASP A 790 -24.24 33.17 3.30
N PRO A 791 -24.56 34.07 4.25
CA PRO A 791 -25.82 34.80 4.26
C PRO A 791 -26.07 35.55 2.94
N LEU A 792 -27.33 35.66 2.54
CA LEU A 792 -27.71 36.41 1.35
C LEU A 792 -27.44 37.92 1.55
N PRO A 793 -26.72 38.60 0.64
CA PRO A 793 -26.39 40.01 0.81
C PRO A 793 -27.63 40.91 0.94
N GLY A 794 -27.75 41.57 2.09
CA GLY A 794 -28.86 42.49 2.38
C GLY A 794 -29.96 41.95 3.31
N ALA A 795 -29.73 40.83 4.00
CA ALA A 795 -30.56 40.39 5.12
C ALA A 795 -30.75 41.51 6.18
N PHE A 796 -31.91 41.53 6.83
CA PHE A 796 -32.24 42.54 7.84
C PHE A 796 -31.70 42.15 9.23
N ASP A 797 -31.39 43.15 10.06
CA ASP A 797 -30.99 42.90 11.44
C ASP A 797 -32.09 42.17 12.22
N GLY A 798 -31.73 41.04 12.84
CA GLY A 798 -32.66 40.14 13.49
C GLY A 798 -33.20 39.01 12.60
N THR A 799 -32.75 38.89 11.34
CA THR A 799 -33.11 37.74 10.48
C THR A 799 -32.62 36.44 11.11
N ALA A 800 -33.56 35.55 11.43
CA ALA A 800 -33.28 34.24 12.00
C ALA A 800 -33.08 33.21 10.88
N VAL A 801 -31.82 32.89 10.57
CA VAL A 801 -31.48 31.80 9.65
C VAL A 801 -31.60 30.48 10.40
N THR A 802 -32.48 29.61 9.91
CA THR A 802 -32.68 28.27 10.46
C THR A 802 -32.35 27.21 9.43
N ASN A 803 -31.68 26.14 9.86
CA ASN A 803 -31.28 25.08 8.93
C ASN A 803 -31.40 23.69 9.57
N LYS A 804 -31.83 22.70 8.79
CA LYS A 804 -31.98 21.29 9.16
C LYS A 804 -31.86 20.40 7.91
N ALA A 805 -31.24 19.25 8.08
CA ALA A 805 -31.14 18.22 7.06
C ALA A 805 -32.07 17.02 7.34
N ASN A 806 -32.51 16.38 6.27
CA ASN A 806 -33.26 15.13 6.22
C ASN A 806 -32.32 14.04 5.71
N ILE A 807 -32.01 13.04 6.53
CA ILE A 807 -31.02 12.00 6.21
C ILE A 807 -31.74 10.67 5.97
N TYR A 808 -31.63 10.16 4.74
CA TYR A 808 -32.19 8.89 4.31
C TYR A 808 -31.08 7.83 4.31
N PHE A 809 -31.31 6.70 4.96
CA PHE A 809 -30.47 5.51 4.87
C PHE A 809 -31.17 4.49 3.98
N ASP A 810 -30.58 4.17 2.84
CA ASP A 810 -31.17 3.37 1.76
C ASP A 810 -32.58 3.84 1.38
N TYR A 811 -33.58 2.98 1.54
CA TYR A 811 -34.98 3.27 1.24
C TYR A 811 -35.81 3.66 2.49
N ASN A 812 -35.16 3.89 3.63
CA ASN A 812 -35.84 4.27 4.86
C ASN A 812 -36.34 5.73 4.80
N PRO A 813 -37.42 6.07 5.54
CA PRO A 813 -37.85 7.46 5.73
C PRO A 813 -36.74 8.34 6.28
N ALA A 814 -36.74 9.63 5.92
CA ALA A 814 -35.74 10.57 6.41
C ALA A 814 -35.78 10.76 7.92
N ILE A 815 -34.59 10.73 8.51
CA ILE A 815 -34.29 11.18 9.85
C ILE A 815 -33.96 12.67 9.81
N ILE A 816 -34.76 13.49 10.49
CA ILE A 816 -34.61 14.94 10.46
C ILE A 816 -33.71 15.39 11.62
N THR A 817 -32.60 16.03 11.29
CA THR A 817 -31.67 16.61 12.27
C THR A 817 -32.32 17.69 13.15
N ASN A 818 -31.68 18.02 14.28
CA ASN A 818 -32.01 19.23 15.01
C ASN A 818 -31.86 20.48 14.12
N THR A 819 -32.68 21.49 14.37
CA THR A 819 -32.56 22.78 13.70
C THR A 819 -31.42 23.61 14.32
N THR A 820 -30.46 24.01 13.50
CA THR A 820 -29.50 25.07 13.85
C THR A 820 -30.13 26.44 13.69
N LEU A 821 -29.78 27.40 14.54
CA LEU A 821 -30.26 28.79 14.49
C LEU A 821 -29.08 29.75 14.62
N ASN A 822 -29.00 30.71 13.70
CA ASN A 822 -28.23 31.93 13.85
C ASN A 822 -29.15 33.14 13.62
N THR A 823 -28.95 34.22 14.38
CA THR A 823 -29.65 35.48 14.15
C THR A 823 -28.67 36.50 13.56
N LEU A 824 -28.87 36.84 12.29
CA LEU A 824 -28.03 37.77 11.54
C LEU A 824 -28.24 39.21 12.01
N VAL A 825 -27.16 39.95 12.22
CA VAL A 825 -27.14 41.38 12.58
C VAL A 825 -26.00 42.13 11.89
N ALA A 826 -26.16 43.42 11.58
CA ALA A 826 -25.09 44.22 10.96
C ALA A 826 -23.90 44.48 11.91
N ALA A 827 -24.09 44.31 13.22
CA ALA A 827 -23.03 44.29 14.24
C ALA A 827 -23.52 43.55 15.50
N LEU A 828 -22.63 42.85 16.21
CA LEU A 828 -22.98 42.14 17.44
C LEU A 828 -23.43 43.09 18.58
N PRO A 829 -24.47 42.75 19.37
CA PRO A 829 -24.95 43.61 20.46
C PRO A 829 -23.89 43.84 21.56
N ALA A 830 -23.69 45.09 21.97
CA ALA A 830 -22.65 45.47 22.92
C ALA A 830 -22.86 44.89 24.34
N ASP A 831 -24.11 44.60 24.71
CA ASP A 831 -24.56 43.94 25.92
C ASP A 831 -24.40 42.41 25.89
N CYS A 832 -24.05 41.83 24.73
CA CYS A 832 -23.54 40.46 24.63
C CYS A 832 -22.03 40.33 24.91
N ASN A 833 -21.34 41.43 25.24
CA ASN A 833 -19.99 41.39 25.83
C ASN A 833 -20.06 40.92 27.29
N VAL A 834 -20.31 39.63 27.48
CA VAL A 834 -20.14 38.98 28.78
C VAL A 834 -18.64 38.96 29.10
N THR A 835 -18.21 39.83 30.01
CA THR A 835 -16.97 39.66 30.75
C THR A 835 -16.93 38.24 31.34
N LEU A 836 -15.97 37.44 30.91
CA LEU A 836 -15.76 36.07 31.36
C LEU A 836 -15.54 36.03 32.88
N ASP A 837 -16.55 35.62 33.65
CA ASP A 837 -16.41 35.29 35.07
C ASP A 837 -16.17 33.79 35.22
N VAL A 838 -14.94 33.43 35.61
CA VAL A 838 -14.31 32.12 35.35
C VAL A 838 -14.55 31.12 36.50
N ALA A 839 -15.72 31.19 37.13
CA ALA A 839 -15.91 30.63 38.48
C ALA A 839 -16.46 29.19 38.55
N GLN A 840 -17.48 28.81 37.78
CA GLN A 840 -18.26 27.58 38.07
C GLN A 840 -18.68 26.68 36.89
N HIS A 841 -18.34 27.02 35.64
CA HIS A 841 -18.29 26.03 34.56
C HIS A 841 -16.91 26.06 33.92
N ARG A 842 -15.99 25.25 34.48
CA ARG A 842 -14.73 24.94 33.79
C ARG A 842 -15.01 23.82 32.79
N GLU A 843 -15.30 24.19 31.54
CA GLU A 843 -14.69 23.39 30.48
C GLU A 843 -13.18 23.55 30.64
N TRP A 844 -12.48 22.47 30.98
CA TRP A 844 -11.03 22.47 31.02
C TRP A 844 -10.53 22.52 29.58
N LEU A 845 -10.36 23.75 29.07
CA LEU A 845 -9.50 24.02 27.92
C LEU A 845 -8.07 23.63 28.30
N LEU A 846 -7.77 22.34 28.16
CA LEU A 846 -6.43 21.81 28.11
C LEU A 846 -5.63 22.67 27.12
N SER A 847 -4.45 23.11 27.53
CA SER A 847 -3.54 23.76 26.59
C SER A 847 -2.44 22.76 26.27
N ILE A 848 -2.31 22.38 25.01
CA ILE A 848 -1.24 21.50 24.55
C ILE A 848 -0.39 22.25 23.53
N PHE A 849 0.89 22.46 23.86
CA PHE A 849 1.84 23.12 22.98
C PHE A 849 3.29 22.64 23.19
N PRO A 850 4.17 22.76 22.17
CA PRO A 850 3.83 23.07 20.78
C PRO A 850 2.91 22.00 20.18
N ASN A 851 2.05 22.40 19.24
CA ASN A 851 1.10 21.51 18.56
C ASN A 851 0.90 22.07 17.14
N PRO A 852 1.58 21.53 16.11
CA PRO A 852 2.38 20.30 16.12
C PRO A 852 3.60 20.31 17.06
N ALA A 853 3.87 19.15 17.66
CA ALA A 853 4.94 18.90 18.62
C ALA A 853 6.09 18.16 17.95
N LYS A 854 7.32 18.64 18.17
CA LYS A 854 8.53 18.01 17.62
C LYS A 854 9.13 16.97 18.57
N ASP A 855 9.85 17.44 19.60
CA ASP A 855 10.59 16.61 20.57
C ASP A 855 9.82 16.39 21.91
N PHE A 856 8.85 17.28 22.19
CA PHE A 856 7.97 17.23 23.34
C PHE A 856 6.70 18.08 23.10
N PHE A 857 5.67 17.80 23.88
CA PHE A 857 4.57 18.74 24.13
C PHE A 857 4.35 18.92 25.63
N THR A 858 3.83 20.08 26.03
CA THR A 858 3.45 20.39 27.40
C THR A 858 1.95 20.55 27.47
N ILE A 859 1.34 19.85 28.43
CA ILE A 859 -0.06 19.97 28.80
C ILE A 859 -0.15 20.95 29.97
N GLU A 860 -0.95 22.01 29.85
CA GLU A 860 -1.26 22.96 30.91
C GLU A 860 -2.76 22.93 31.26
N ASN A 861 -3.12 23.67 32.32
CA ASN A 861 -4.45 23.70 32.92
C ASN A 861 -4.88 22.35 33.53
N ILE A 862 -3.92 21.57 34.05
CA ILE A 862 -4.17 20.30 34.74
C ILE A 862 -4.05 20.43 36.27
N SER A 863 -4.52 19.45 37.04
CA SER A 863 -4.23 19.36 38.49
C SER A 863 -2.96 18.55 38.76
N ALA A 864 -2.30 18.83 39.89
CA ALA A 864 -1.36 17.85 40.43
C ALA A 864 -2.13 16.55 40.71
N ASN A 865 -1.50 15.40 40.45
CA ASN A 865 -2.10 14.05 40.48
C ASN A 865 -3.06 13.65 39.35
N SER A 866 -3.42 14.51 38.38
CA SER A 866 -4.24 14.06 37.23
C SER A 866 -3.60 12.84 36.53
N ILE A 867 -4.42 11.92 36.02
CA ILE A 867 -3.96 10.81 35.19
C ILE A 867 -4.04 11.25 33.73
N ILE A 868 -2.89 11.41 33.10
CA ILE A 868 -2.74 11.69 31.67
C ILE A 868 -2.64 10.36 30.94
N LYS A 869 -3.40 10.20 29.86
CA LYS A 869 -3.28 9.10 28.92
C LYS A 869 -3.10 9.63 27.50
N LEU A 870 -2.31 8.93 26.71
CA LEU A 870 -2.11 9.21 25.29
C LEU A 870 -2.59 8.01 24.47
N TYR A 871 -3.43 8.26 23.48
CA TYR A 871 -3.90 7.27 22.53
C TYR A 871 -3.42 7.62 21.12
N ASP A 872 -3.12 6.63 20.28
CA ASP A 872 -2.94 6.84 18.85
C ASP A 872 -4.30 7.03 18.14
N PHE A 873 -4.28 7.34 16.84
CA PHE A 873 -5.50 7.59 16.05
C PHE A 873 -6.44 6.37 15.93
N SER A 874 -5.97 5.16 16.27
CA SER A 874 -6.81 3.94 16.31
C SER A 874 -7.49 3.74 17.68
N GLY A 875 -7.29 4.67 18.63
CA GLY A 875 -7.81 4.56 20.00
C GLY A 875 -6.99 3.65 20.92
N ARG A 876 -5.83 3.14 20.46
CA ARG A 876 -4.95 2.29 21.27
C ARG A 876 -4.14 3.14 22.25
N LEU A 877 -4.16 2.75 23.53
CA LEU A 877 -3.43 3.42 24.62
C LEU A 877 -1.90 3.22 24.46
N ILE A 878 -1.18 4.33 24.33
CA ILE A 878 0.29 4.40 24.15
C ILE A 878 1.01 4.70 25.46
N LEU A 879 0.48 5.61 26.28
CA LEU A 879 1.10 6.05 27.53
C LEU A 879 0.04 6.28 28.60
N THR A 880 0.37 5.97 29.85
CA THR A 880 -0.33 6.49 31.03
C THR A 880 0.71 7.10 31.97
N GLN A 881 0.51 8.34 32.40
CA GLN A 881 1.42 9.07 33.29
C GLN A 881 0.63 9.89 34.31
N LYS A 882 1.07 9.91 35.56
CA LYS A 882 0.49 10.77 36.59
C LYS A 882 1.17 12.15 36.58
N ALA A 883 0.38 13.22 36.53
CA ALA A 883 0.86 14.59 36.55
C ALA A 883 1.47 14.95 37.92
N THR A 884 2.66 15.55 37.92
CA THR A 884 3.34 15.97 39.16
C THR A 884 3.14 17.45 39.51
N ALA A 885 2.59 18.23 38.58
CA ALA A 885 2.33 19.67 38.72
C ALA A 885 1.14 20.07 37.83
N THR A 886 0.72 21.33 37.88
CA THR A 886 -0.36 21.89 37.05
C THR A 886 0.00 22.08 35.57
N LYS A 887 1.23 21.67 35.20
CA LYS A 887 1.78 21.61 33.85
C LYS A 887 2.63 20.34 33.77
N GLN A 888 2.50 19.56 32.70
CA GLN A 888 3.25 18.32 32.51
C GLN A 888 3.77 18.23 31.07
N THR A 889 5.09 18.11 30.93
CA THR A 889 5.74 17.85 29.63
C THR A 889 5.81 16.34 29.37
N ILE A 890 5.49 15.96 28.14
CA ILE A 890 5.54 14.60 27.59
C ILE A 890 6.53 14.62 26.42
N SER A 891 7.53 13.73 26.44
CA SER A 891 8.46 13.60 25.30
C SER A 891 7.84 12.76 24.19
N THR A 892 8.10 13.15 22.94
CA THR A 892 7.62 12.49 21.73
C THR A 892 8.63 11.49 21.16
N ASN A 893 9.80 11.32 21.79
CA ASN A 893 10.92 10.54 21.25
C ASN A 893 10.51 9.11 20.87
N ASN A 894 9.60 8.48 21.63
CA ASN A 894 9.10 7.12 21.39
C ASN A 894 7.76 7.08 20.61
N LEU A 895 7.29 8.22 20.09
CA LEU A 895 6.08 8.33 19.27
C LEU A 895 6.46 8.46 17.80
N GLN A 896 5.62 7.95 16.89
CA GLN A 896 5.76 8.22 15.45
C GLN A 896 5.12 9.56 15.08
N ASN A 897 5.40 10.05 13.87
CA ASN A 897 4.66 11.18 13.31
C ASN A 897 3.18 10.78 13.12
N GLY A 898 2.27 11.69 13.45
CA GLY A 898 0.84 11.40 13.39
C GLY A 898 0.00 12.15 14.43
N ILE A 899 -1.29 11.82 14.45
CA ILE A 899 -2.28 12.43 15.35
C ILE A 899 -2.49 11.52 16.57
N PHE A 900 -2.45 12.12 17.75
CA PHE A 900 -2.69 11.44 19.03
C PHE A 900 -3.76 12.18 19.82
N LEU A 901 -4.51 11.43 20.64
CA LEU A 901 -5.49 11.99 21.57
C LEU A 901 -4.95 11.93 22.99
N VAL A 902 -4.93 13.06 23.67
CA VAL A 902 -4.62 13.17 25.09
C VAL A 902 -5.92 13.17 25.88
N GLU A 903 -6.11 12.20 26.77
CA GLU A 903 -7.13 12.22 27.82
C GLU A 903 -6.45 12.65 29.13
N VAL A 904 -7.03 13.60 29.84
CA VAL A 904 -6.65 13.92 31.21
C VAL A 904 -7.84 13.64 32.11
N ILE A 905 -7.61 12.83 33.14
CA ILE A 905 -8.59 12.49 34.19
C ILE A 905 -8.12 13.18 35.47
N ASP A 906 -8.95 14.04 36.05
CA ASP A 906 -8.61 14.79 37.26
C ASP A 906 -8.79 13.95 38.54
N GLU A 907 -8.59 14.55 39.73
CA GLU A 907 -8.75 13.84 41.01
C GLU A 907 -10.23 13.52 41.34
N THR A 908 -11.19 14.15 40.67
CA THR A 908 -12.64 13.90 40.83
C THR A 908 -13.17 12.84 39.86
N GLY A 909 -12.40 12.51 38.83
CA GLY A 909 -12.78 11.58 37.76
C GLY A 909 -13.37 12.26 36.52
N GLU A 910 -13.40 13.60 36.50
CA GLU A 910 -13.78 14.38 35.32
C GLU A 910 -12.71 14.21 34.23
N ARG A 911 -13.17 14.16 32.96
CA ARG A 911 -12.32 13.84 31.81
C ARG A 911 -12.28 15.00 30.83
N SER A 912 -11.10 15.27 30.30
CA SER A 912 -10.90 16.29 29.26
C SER A 912 -10.01 15.72 28.16
N PHE A 913 -10.33 16.05 26.91
CA PHE A 913 -9.69 15.47 25.74
C PHE A 913 -9.10 16.55 24.83
N GLN A 914 -7.90 16.33 24.31
CA GLN A 914 -7.28 17.24 23.35
C GLN A 914 -6.40 16.51 22.34
N ARG A 915 -6.51 16.89 21.07
CA ARG A 915 -5.64 16.42 19.99
C ARG A 915 -4.24 17.02 20.10
N VAL A 916 -3.20 16.20 19.96
CA VAL A 916 -1.82 16.63 19.68
C VAL A 916 -1.33 15.99 18.38
N ILE A 917 -0.68 16.79 17.54
CA ILE A 917 -0.03 16.33 16.30
C ILE A 917 1.46 16.19 16.61
N ILE A 918 2.05 15.04 16.32
CA ILE A 918 3.51 14.83 16.40
C ILE A 918 4.10 14.96 14.99
N ASN A 919 5.10 15.82 14.85
CA ASN A 919 5.78 16.12 13.59
C ASN A 919 7.29 16.35 13.86
N LYS A 920 8.05 15.24 13.88
CA LYS A 920 9.51 15.14 14.00
C LYS A 920 10.22 15.49 12.69
#